data_AF-A0A8H5CLZ7-F1
#
_entry.id   AF-A0A8H5CLZ7-F1
#
_cell.length_a   1.000
_cell.length_b   1.000
_cell.length_c   1.000
_cell.angle_alpha   90.00
_cell.angle_beta   90.00
_cell.angle_gamma   90.00
#
_symmetry.space_group_name_H-M   'P 1'
#
loop_
_entity.id
_entity.type
_entity.pdbx_description
1 polymer ?
#
loop_
_entity_poly.entity_id
_entity_poly.type
_entity_poly.pdbx_seq_one_letter_code
_entity_poly.pdbx_strand_id
1 'polypeptide(L)'
;MLCRGELGLRNSPAHIRFLQLQLHDEPKREYYIWESNFPLPDITSTSQNAHQYISTDPPTNENLRDITLLRSPPAALVNELQKLLKSDHTIKSITVPHDDVDPDERYAPWVVTYWAELIPLRTTKLAWTPAVSRIEERRKMETILSGGSGHSVDTSYNFLTNLSWAGYIEGFPIQIEKRYLVSFFTDDWLSSEHLNLLLDLMQRKVACSNVHDIVELPSESALFIPKMKQAYQRPSKYSTPKFRWLHQIATKLTVGDKSLVGTLTNVNGNHWVAVVIDTTQEAIFHGDSMGHTIEDELEKALQWWTYEHFGVSFRVEDMAITAQNDSYLCGILAWGALEHFLLGDPECLMEGRQMDDCRLDAFLEVMERHNDQASDKIHIDEELLTDKFKFQCKPEADTSSNTYSSDSESSFHFQTNNDSTSDSNDVSDSDNCCKRHRLEITPVPAQTQSIPDPSTSSVSNLSSSKPKKRTLLSTTRRALERLSPTKHNASGILKFFQPCTLEEQHQHIAKNNEAVKLEQDNQRFSTGKKTIKRMKATTEKGRLQARERQQRKQQKQKEMEIASGIRSPGGRKQKIIQLNDNSNKKAKLDVAELSCPKCQLKSKFQEEHRKPHGHKKKKTLRNAKYTNWQAPFLFNHIDDAAGIVSFSATGIVKLLRARHDKLFDSLSESTKRHDNRHSKGGRQGVLSHHPGVVKAITSRLQAIRDAKAPVESC
;
A
#
# COMPACT_ATOMS: atom_id res chain seq x y z
N MET A 1 33.92 -43.82 -35.52
CA MET A 1 33.67 -44.20 -34.11
C MET A 1 33.90 -42.94 -33.29
N LEU A 2 32.87 -42.10 -33.04
CA LEU A 2 31.92 -42.14 -31.90
C LEU A 2 32.67 -41.99 -30.56
N CYS A 3 32.47 -41.01 -29.67
CA CYS A 3 31.36 -40.08 -29.33
C CYS A 3 31.94 -38.73 -28.84
N ARG A 4 31.43 -37.54 -29.23
CA ARG A 4 30.32 -36.76 -28.64
C ARG A 4 30.29 -36.68 -27.10
N GLY A 5 30.52 -35.46 -26.59
CA GLY A 5 30.18 -34.98 -25.25
C GLY A 5 29.85 -33.49 -25.31
N GLU A 6 28.70 -33.15 -25.89
CA GLU A 6 28.13 -31.80 -25.86
C GLU A 6 27.32 -31.64 -24.57
N LEU A 7 27.76 -30.75 -23.67
CA LEU A 7 26.96 -30.29 -22.54
C LEU A 7 25.96 -29.24 -23.01
N GLY A 8 24.69 -29.64 -23.09
CA GLY A 8 23.55 -28.76 -23.34
C GLY A 8 23.24 -27.88 -22.14
N LEU A 9 23.60 -26.60 -22.20
CA LEU A 9 23.21 -25.56 -21.23
C LEU A 9 22.89 -24.21 -21.90
N ARG A 10 22.43 -24.18 -23.16
CA ARG A 10 22.19 -22.90 -23.88
C ARG A 10 20.74 -22.38 -23.88
N ASN A 11 19.77 -23.08 -23.27
CA ASN A 11 18.36 -22.66 -23.27
C ASN A 11 17.70 -22.61 -21.86
N SER A 12 18.48 -22.43 -20.79
CA SER A 12 17.93 -22.39 -19.42
C SER A 12 17.41 -20.99 -19.04
N PRO A 13 16.24 -20.86 -18.37
CA PRO A 13 15.81 -19.63 -17.68
C PRO A 13 16.88 -19.01 -16.75
N ALA A 14 17.85 -19.82 -16.30
CA ALA A 14 19.00 -19.36 -15.55
C ALA A 14 19.90 -18.39 -16.32
N HIS A 15 19.95 -18.44 -17.66
CA HIS A 15 20.76 -17.52 -18.48
C HIS A 15 20.12 -16.13 -18.56
N ILE A 16 18.79 -16.04 -18.59
CA ILE A 16 18.07 -14.76 -18.50
C ILE A 16 18.20 -14.17 -17.08
N ARG A 17 18.09 -15.01 -16.03
CA ARG A 17 18.43 -14.59 -14.65
C ARG A 17 19.90 -14.18 -14.50
N PHE A 18 20.82 -14.81 -15.22
CA PHE A 18 22.25 -14.46 -15.21
C PHE A 18 22.52 -13.14 -15.94
N LEU A 19 21.80 -12.85 -17.03
CA LEU A 19 21.84 -11.55 -17.73
C LEU A 19 21.16 -10.44 -16.92
N GLN A 20 20.09 -10.74 -16.19
CA GLN A 20 19.57 -9.86 -15.14
C GLN A 20 20.63 -9.64 -14.04
N LEU A 21 21.28 -10.69 -13.54
CA LEU A 21 22.27 -10.60 -12.47
C LEU A 21 23.57 -9.86 -12.86
N GLN A 22 24.06 -10.00 -14.10
CA GLN A 22 25.20 -9.21 -14.60
C GLN A 22 24.88 -7.72 -14.80
N LEU A 23 23.60 -7.37 -14.91
CA LEU A 23 23.08 -5.99 -14.89
C LEU A 23 22.63 -5.54 -13.49
N HIS A 24 22.82 -6.33 -12.42
CA HIS A 24 22.31 -6.04 -11.06
C HIS A 24 23.40 -5.74 -10.00
N ASP A 25 24.69 -5.68 -10.36
CA ASP A 25 25.81 -5.53 -9.40
C ASP A 25 26.19 -4.08 -9.02
N GLU A 26 25.36 -3.09 -9.39
CA GLU A 26 25.50 -1.66 -9.02
C GLU A 26 24.41 -1.25 -8.00
N PRO A 27 24.61 -0.22 -7.15
CA PRO A 27 23.74 0.07 -6.02
C PRO A 27 22.30 0.42 -6.44
N LYS A 28 21.34 -0.31 -5.86
CA LYS A 28 19.88 -0.36 -6.13
C LYS A 28 19.12 0.98 -6.22
N ARG A 29 19.74 2.14 -5.98
CA ARG A 29 19.08 3.46 -6.03
C ARG A 29 19.18 4.16 -7.38
N GLU A 30 20.20 3.89 -8.19
CA GLU A 30 20.29 4.52 -9.51
C GLU A 30 19.27 3.92 -10.50
N TYR A 31 18.83 2.68 -10.30
CA TYR A 31 17.95 1.96 -11.25
C TYR A 31 16.55 2.58 -11.48
N TYR A 32 15.96 3.25 -10.50
CA TYR A 32 14.60 3.82 -10.67
C TYR A 32 14.58 5.07 -11.57
N ILE A 33 15.71 5.78 -11.68
CA ILE A 33 15.90 6.88 -12.64
C ILE A 33 16.37 6.35 -14.01
N TRP A 34 16.88 5.11 -14.07
CA TRP A 34 17.32 4.48 -15.32
C TRP A 34 16.17 3.91 -16.16
N GLU A 35 15.07 3.42 -15.55
CA GLU A 35 13.90 2.92 -16.31
C GLU A 35 13.18 4.03 -17.11
N SER A 36 13.21 5.27 -16.64
CA SER A 36 12.65 6.41 -17.38
C SER A 36 13.50 6.78 -18.60
N ASN A 37 14.83 6.65 -18.53
CA ASN A 37 15.77 7.06 -19.58
C ASN A 37 16.18 5.96 -20.57
N PHE A 38 15.83 4.68 -20.35
CA PHE A 38 16.06 3.67 -21.38
C PHE A 38 15.14 3.97 -22.58
N PRO A 39 15.69 4.29 -23.77
CA PRO A 39 14.88 4.43 -24.96
C PRO A 39 14.27 3.06 -25.22
N LEU A 40 12.96 2.94 -25.02
CA LEU A 40 12.24 1.73 -25.43
C LEU A 40 11.84 1.98 -26.89
N PRO A 41 12.42 1.26 -27.85
CA PRO A 41 12.08 1.49 -29.25
C PRO A 41 10.58 1.20 -29.49
N ASP A 42 9.94 1.87 -30.43
CA ASP A 42 8.49 1.78 -30.64
C ASP A 42 8.00 0.36 -31.00
N ILE A 43 6.69 0.13 -30.91
CA ILE A 43 6.04 -1.08 -31.42
C ILE A 43 5.59 -0.80 -32.85
N THR A 44 5.91 -1.69 -33.79
CA THR A 44 5.46 -1.55 -35.18
C THR A 44 4.01 -1.98 -35.34
N SER A 45 3.22 -1.27 -36.15
CA SER A 45 1.79 -1.56 -36.36
C SER A 45 1.51 -2.42 -37.61
N THR A 46 2.53 -2.77 -38.38
CA THR A 46 2.38 -3.51 -39.63
C THR A 46 2.05 -4.97 -39.36
N SER A 47 0.93 -5.44 -39.92
CA SER A 47 0.58 -6.87 -39.94
C SER A 47 1.60 -7.61 -40.81
N GLN A 48 2.46 -8.40 -40.16
CA GLN A 48 3.47 -9.23 -40.83
C GLN A 48 3.26 -10.70 -40.47
N ASN A 49 3.66 -11.60 -41.37
CA ASN A 49 3.53 -13.04 -41.18
C ASN A 49 4.71 -13.55 -40.33
N ALA A 50 4.43 -14.32 -39.26
CA ALA A 50 5.46 -14.88 -38.38
C ALA A 50 6.51 -15.72 -39.11
N HIS A 51 6.16 -16.34 -40.24
CA HIS A 51 7.11 -17.10 -41.06
C HIS A 51 8.20 -16.23 -41.71
N GLN A 52 8.00 -14.92 -41.84
CA GLN A 52 9.02 -13.99 -42.38
C GLN A 52 10.13 -13.66 -41.38
N TYR A 53 9.91 -13.98 -40.10
CA TYR A 53 10.82 -13.70 -39.00
C TYR A 53 11.72 -14.89 -38.64
N ILE A 54 11.48 -16.07 -39.20
CA ILE A 54 12.20 -17.29 -38.81
C ILE A 54 13.22 -17.65 -39.89
N SER A 55 14.39 -18.08 -39.46
CA SER A 55 15.42 -18.61 -40.36
C SER A 55 16.02 -19.91 -39.80
N THR A 56 16.32 -20.84 -40.70
CA THR A 56 17.04 -22.09 -40.42
C THR A 56 18.55 -21.89 -40.34
N ASP A 57 19.04 -20.70 -40.73
CA ASP A 57 20.45 -20.32 -40.68
C ASP A 57 20.86 -19.91 -39.26
N PRO A 58 22.15 -20.06 -38.89
CA PRO A 58 22.64 -19.59 -37.60
C PRO A 58 22.53 -18.05 -37.47
N PRO A 59 22.45 -17.52 -36.23
CA PRO A 59 22.45 -16.09 -36.00
C PRO A 59 23.77 -15.46 -36.48
N THR A 60 23.68 -14.29 -37.10
CA THR A 60 24.82 -13.48 -37.56
C THR A 60 25.14 -12.35 -36.59
N ASN A 61 24.18 -11.92 -35.76
CA ASN A 61 24.36 -10.89 -34.74
C ASN A 61 23.96 -11.42 -33.35
N GLU A 62 24.93 -11.51 -32.43
CA GLU A 62 24.75 -11.85 -31.01
C GLU A 62 25.07 -10.67 -30.08
N ASN A 63 25.33 -9.48 -30.63
CA ASN A 63 25.67 -8.30 -29.84
C ASN A 63 24.45 -7.79 -29.08
N LEU A 64 24.54 -7.80 -27.74
CA LEU A 64 23.46 -7.36 -26.86
C LEU A 64 23.06 -5.90 -27.08
N ARG A 65 24.01 -5.02 -27.44
CA ARG A 65 23.70 -3.61 -27.70
C ARG A 65 22.75 -3.46 -28.88
N ASP A 66 23.03 -4.16 -29.97
CA ASP A 66 22.22 -4.10 -31.19
C ASP A 66 20.82 -4.68 -30.91
N ILE A 67 20.74 -5.79 -30.16
CA ILE A 67 19.47 -6.41 -29.76
C ILE A 67 18.61 -5.47 -28.91
N THR A 68 19.20 -4.71 -27.98
CA THR A 68 18.46 -3.75 -27.15
C THR A 68 17.89 -2.56 -27.93
N LEU A 69 18.42 -2.29 -29.13
CA LEU A 69 17.93 -1.24 -30.02
C LEU A 69 16.77 -1.70 -30.92
N LEU A 70 16.50 -3.01 -30.99
CA LEU A 70 15.44 -3.56 -31.83
C LEU A 70 14.05 -3.14 -31.34
N ARG A 71 13.24 -2.60 -32.25
CA ARG A 71 11.78 -2.44 -32.08
C ARG A 71 11.15 -3.81 -31.83
N SER A 72 10.21 -3.87 -30.88
CA SER A 72 9.50 -5.11 -30.59
C SER A 72 8.32 -5.24 -31.56
N PRO A 73 8.06 -6.44 -32.12
CA PRO A 73 6.85 -6.66 -32.91
C PRO A 73 5.58 -6.60 -32.04
N PRO A 74 4.38 -6.53 -32.64
CA PRO A 74 3.12 -6.67 -31.90
C PRO A 74 3.08 -7.93 -31.02
N ALA A 75 2.44 -7.83 -29.85
CA ALA A 75 2.33 -8.94 -28.90
C ALA A 75 1.74 -10.22 -29.51
N ALA A 76 0.75 -10.09 -30.40
CA ALA A 76 0.16 -11.22 -31.11
C ALA A 76 1.21 -11.99 -31.94
N LEU A 77 2.08 -11.26 -32.64
CA LEU A 77 3.14 -11.82 -33.46
C LEU A 77 4.24 -12.46 -32.60
N VAL A 78 4.66 -11.80 -31.51
CA VAL A 78 5.62 -12.40 -30.56
C VAL A 78 5.08 -13.72 -29.98
N ASN A 79 3.80 -13.78 -29.63
CA ASN A 79 3.16 -15.02 -29.17
C ASN A 79 3.13 -16.12 -30.25
N GLU A 80 2.94 -15.75 -31.52
CA GLU A 80 3.01 -16.68 -32.65
C GLU A 80 4.43 -17.20 -32.86
N LEU A 81 5.45 -16.32 -32.83
CA LEU A 81 6.86 -16.69 -32.90
C LEU A 81 7.25 -17.63 -31.76
N GLN A 82 6.78 -17.38 -30.54
CA GLN A 82 7.00 -18.30 -29.42
C GLN A 82 6.39 -19.68 -29.65
N LYS A 83 5.21 -19.76 -30.29
CA LYS A 83 4.59 -21.05 -30.65
C LYS A 83 5.42 -21.76 -31.70
N LEU A 84 5.84 -21.06 -32.76
CA LEU A 84 6.67 -21.61 -33.83
C LEU A 84 8.01 -22.14 -33.31
N LEU A 85 8.72 -21.36 -32.48
CA LEU A 85 9.98 -21.78 -31.87
C LEU A 85 9.84 -23.00 -30.94
N LYS A 86 8.66 -23.20 -30.34
CA LYS A 86 8.37 -24.40 -29.53
C LYS A 86 8.03 -25.61 -30.40
N SER A 87 7.37 -25.41 -31.53
CA SER A 87 6.93 -26.51 -32.42
C SER A 87 8.00 -26.98 -33.40
N ASP A 88 8.91 -26.09 -33.82
CA ASP A 88 9.89 -26.36 -34.85
C ASP A 88 11.32 -26.08 -34.38
N HIS A 89 12.06 -27.14 -34.10
CA HIS A 89 13.46 -27.08 -33.67
C HIS A 89 14.45 -26.80 -34.82
N THR A 90 13.98 -26.76 -36.08
CA THR A 90 14.84 -26.43 -37.22
C THR A 90 15.11 -24.93 -37.33
N ILE A 91 14.30 -24.11 -36.65
CA ILE A 91 14.49 -22.66 -36.55
C ILE A 91 15.72 -22.38 -35.68
N LYS A 92 16.73 -21.72 -36.25
CA LYS A 92 18.01 -21.42 -35.56
C LYS A 92 18.21 -19.95 -35.27
N SER A 93 17.51 -19.06 -35.96
CA SER A 93 17.62 -17.63 -35.78
C SER A 93 16.34 -16.88 -36.17
N ILE A 94 16.32 -15.60 -35.85
CA ILE A 94 15.21 -14.67 -36.06
C ILE A 94 15.68 -13.50 -36.93
N THR A 95 14.96 -13.24 -38.01
CA THR A 95 15.08 -12.02 -38.81
C THR A 95 14.10 -10.97 -38.30
N VAL A 96 14.40 -9.68 -38.52
CA VAL A 96 13.59 -8.56 -37.98
C VAL A 96 13.11 -7.66 -39.13
N PRO A 97 12.22 -8.17 -40.00
CA PRO A 97 11.80 -7.45 -41.21
C PRO A 97 10.97 -6.18 -40.95
N HIS A 98 10.55 -5.92 -39.71
CA HIS A 98 9.83 -4.70 -39.34
C HIS A 98 10.73 -3.55 -38.90
N ASP A 99 12.03 -3.78 -38.76
CA ASP A 99 12.98 -2.78 -38.29
C ASP A 99 13.96 -2.40 -39.40
N ASP A 100 14.60 -1.24 -39.27
CA ASP A 100 15.57 -0.72 -40.25
C ASP A 100 16.96 -1.33 -40.03
N VAL A 101 17.01 -2.65 -39.84
CA VAL A 101 18.23 -3.44 -39.71
C VAL A 101 18.59 -4.08 -41.04
N ASP A 102 19.86 -4.44 -41.20
CA ASP A 102 20.32 -5.15 -42.40
C ASP A 102 19.49 -6.43 -42.59
N PRO A 103 18.86 -6.66 -43.76
CA PRO A 103 18.07 -7.85 -44.02
C PRO A 103 18.87 -9.17 -43.88
N ASP A 104 20.20 -9.11 -43.95
CA ASP A 104 21.09 -10.25 -43.74
C ASP A 104 21.41 -10.50 -42.25
N GLU A 105 21.04 -9.58 -41.36
CA GLU A 105 21.15 -9.76 -39.91
C GLU A 105 20.12 -10.75 -39.36
N ARG A 106 20.64 -11.70 -38.58
CA ARG A 106 19.89 -12.78 -37.94
C ARG A 106 20.26 -12.83 -36.48
N TYR A 107 19.27 -12.78 -35.61
CA TYR A 107 19.46 -12.77 -34.17
C TYR A 107 19.14 -14.13 -33.56
N ALA A 108 19.67 -14.39 -32.37
CA ALA A 108 19.41 -15.65 -31.69
C ALA A 108 17.91 -15.80 -31.30
N PRO A 109 17.36 -17.02 -31.26
CA PRO A 109 15.94 -17.25 -30.94
C PRO A 109 15.48 -16.69 -29.59
N TRP A 110 16.40 -16.51 -28.64
CA TRP A 110 16.08 -15.94 -27.33
C TRP A 110 15.59 -14.48 -27.42
N VAL A 111 15.83 -13.77 -28.52
CA VAL A 111 15.30 -12.41 -28.76
C VAL A 111 13.76 -12.39 -28.70
N VAL A 112 13.08 -13.46 -29.12
CA VAL A 112 11.62 -13.56 -29.00
C VAL A 112 11.20 -13.60 -27.53
N THR A 113 11.95 -14.32 -26.67
CA THR A 113 11.71 -14.32 -25.22
C THR A 113 11.96 -12.94 -24.63
N TYR A 114 13.03 -12.26 -25.04
CA TYR A 114 13.32 -10.88 -24.63
C TYR A 114 12.16 -9.94 -24.98
N TRP A 115 11.65 -9.98 -26.22
CA TRP A 115 10.50 -9.17 -26.61
C TRP A 115 9.24 -9.49 -25.81
N ALA A 116 8.98 -10.78 -25.55
CA ALA A 116 7.83 -11.20 -24.76
C ALA A 116 7.85 -10.62 -23.33
N GLU A 117 9.03 -10.53 -22.71
CA GLU A 117 9.21 -9.89 -21.41
C GLU A 117 9.18 -8.35 -21.50
N LEU A 118 9.67 -7.78 -22.62
CA LEU A 118 9.75 -6.34 -22.82
C LEU A 118 8.40 -5.68 -23.11
N ILE A 119 7.50 -6.36 -23.82
CA ILE A 119 6.19 -5.81 -24.20
C ILE A 119 5.35 -5.38 -22.99
N PRO A 120 5.16 -6.21 -21.94
CA PRO A 120 4.45 -5.79 -20.73
C PRO A 120 5.11 -4.59 -20.06
N LEU A 121 6.44 -4.52 -20.01
CA LEU A 121 7.19 -3.40 -19.45
C LEU A 121 6.95 -2.11 -20.24
N ARG A 122 6.96 -2.18 -21.58
CA ARG A 122 6.64 -1.04 -22.47
C ARG A 122 5.22 -0.55 -22.27
N THR A 123 4.27 -1.48 -22.27
CA THR A 123 2.85 -1.16 -22.07
C THR A 123 2.66 -0.45 -20.72
N THR A 124 3.35 -0.93 -19.70
CA THR A 124 3.33 -0.36 -18.35
C THR A 124 3.99 1.02 -18.32
N LYS A 125 5.19 1.21 -18.91
CA LYS A 125 5.85 2.51 -19.04
C LYS A 125 4.99 3.53 -19.78
N LEU A 126 4.37 3.14 -20.88
CA LEU A 126 3.47 4.00 -21.65
C LEU A 126 2.27 4.43 -20.81
N ALA A 127 1.68 3.53 -20.02
CA ALA A 127 0.59 3.87 -19.11
C ALA A 127 1.05 4.83 -17.99
N TRP A 128 2.24 4.62 -17.42
CA TRP A 128 2.77 5.47 -16.35
C TRP A 128 3.24 6.86 -16.81
N THR A 129 3.64 7.01 -18.07
CA THR A 129 4.23 8.26 -18.56
C THR A 129 3.30 9.47 -18.37
N PRO A 130 2.02 9.44 -18.78
CA PRO A 130 1.08 10.54 -18.52
C PRO A 130 0.88 10.84 -17.03
N ALA A 131 0.79 9.79 -16.19
CA ALA A 131 0.61 9.95 -14.74
C ALA A 131 1.81 10.68 -14.10
N VAL A 132 3.03 10.29 -14.45
CA VAL A 132 4.26 10.92 -13.97
C VAL A 132 4.34 12.38 -14.44
N SER A 133 4.06 12.65 -15.72
CA SER A 133 4.05 14.02 -16.24
C SER A 133 3.02 14.90 -15.51
N ARG A 134 1.80 14.40 -15.28
CA ARG A 134 0.75 15.18 -14.61
C ARG A 134 1.11 15.51 -13.17
N ILE A 135 1.64 14.55 -12.40
CA ILE A 135 2.03 14.81 -11.01
C ILE A 135 3.24 15.76 -10.93
N GLU A 136 4.17 15.69 -11.88
CA GLU A 136 5.30 16.63 -11.95
C GLU A 136 4.86 18.05 -12.27
N GLU A 137 3.97 18.22 -13.25
CA GLU A 137 3.39 19.51 -13.60
C GLU A 137 2.64 20.10 -12.41
N ARG A 138 1.82 19.28 -11.74
CA ARG A 138 1.12 19.67 -10.53
C ARG A 138 2.08 20.11 -9.43
N ARG A 139 3.14 19.35 -9.18
CA ARG A 139 4.18 19.67 -8.20
C ARG A 139 4.86 21.01 -8.50
N LYS A 140 5.16 21.29 -9.78
CA LYS A 140 5.71 22.59 -10.22
C LYS A 140 4.73 23.73 -9.95
N MET A 141 3.45 23.56 -10.24
CA MET A 141 2.41 24.56 -9.98
C MET A 141 2.24 24.84 -8.47
N GLU A 142 2.21 23.80 -7.64
CA GLU A 142 2.05 23.96 -6.18
C GLU A 142 3.29 24.57 -5.51
N THR A 143 4.49 24.37 -6.08
CA THR A 143 5.70 25.06 -5.62
C THR A 143 5.60 26.57 -5.79
N ILE A 144 4.91 27.04 -6.84
CA ILE A 144 4.70 28.46 -7.13
C ILE A 144 3.60 29.04 -6.22
N LEU A 145 2.54 28.26 -5.97
CA LEU A 145 1.38 28.66 -5.16
C LEU A 145 1.58 28.19 -3.72
N SER A 146 2.24 29.00 -2.88
CA SER A 146 2.69 28.64 -1.52
C SER A 146 1.59 28.33 -0.46
N GLY A 147 0.47 27.71 -0.81
CA GLY A 147 -0.76 27.72 0.01
C GLY A 147 -1.56 26.43 0.20
N GLY A 148 -1.35 25.32 -0.52
CA GLY A 148 -2.19 24.13 -0.31
C GLY A 148 -1.70 22.90 -1.07
N SER A 149 -2.06 21.70 -0.58
CA SER A 149 -1.81 20.34 -1.12
C SER A 149 -0.36 19.87 -1.38
N GLY A 150 0.65 20.74 -1.34
CA GLY A 150 2.05 20.39 -1.66
C GLY A 150 2.59 19.10 -1.01
N HIS A 151 2.17 18.79 0.23
CA HIS A 151 2.59 17.56 0.90
C HIS A 151 2.06 16.30 0.22
N SER A 152 0.76 16.21 -0.09
CA SER A 152 0.19 15.01 -0.72
C SER A 152 0.77 14.77 -2.10
N VAL A 153 1.02 15.83 -2.86
CA VAL A 153 1.67 15.75 -4.18
C VAL A 153 3.12 15.31 -4.07
N ASP A 154 3.91 15.89 -3.16
CA ASP A 154 5.30 15.49 -2.93
C ASP A 154 5.38 14.04 -2.44
N THR A 155 4.53 13.63 -1.50
CA THR A 155 4.48 12.25 -1.00
C THR A 155 4.08 11.28 -2.11
N SER A 156 3.08 11.61 -2.93
CA SER A 156 2.65 10.76 -4.05
C SER A 156 3.75 10.61 -5.09
N TYR A 157 4.41 11.72 -5.45
CA TYR A 157 5.57 11.71 -6.33
C TYR A 157 6.71 10.85 -5.77
N ASN A 158 7.01 10.98 -4.48
CA ASN A 158 8.02 10.16 -3.83
C ASN A 158 7.65 8.67 -3.87
N PHE A 159 6.40 8.29 -3.65
CA PHE A 159 5.97 6.90 -3.82
C PHE A 159 6.15 6.42 -5.26
N LEU A 160 5.73 7.21 -6.24
CA LEU A 160 5.86 6.87 -7.66
C LEU A 160 7.32 6.66 -8.08
N THR A 161 8.23 7.53 -7.64
CA THR A 161 9.67 7.40 -7.97
C THR A 161 10.35 6.21 -7.32
N ASN A 162 9.79 5.67 -6.22
CA ASN A 162 10.34 4.50 -5.52
C ASN A 162 9.58 3.20 -5.85
N LEU A 163 8.46 3.27 -6.57
CA LEU A 163 7.62 2.13 -6.88
C LEU A 163 8.12 1.44 -8.15
N SER A 164 8.29 0.11 -8.11
CA SER A 164 8.48 -0.67 -9.34
C SER A 164 7.25 -0.54 -10.22
N TRP A 165 7.41 -0.16 -11.48
CA TRP A 165 6.26 0.08 -12.37
C TRP A 165 5.49 -1.19 -12.70
N ALA A 166 6.18 -2.34 -12.71
CA ALA A 166 5.62 -3.65 -12.93
C ALA A 166 5.45 -4.47 -11.63
N GLY A 167 4.67 -5.54 -11.72
CA GLY A 167 4.36 -6.46 -10.62
C GLY A 167 2.97 -6.21 -10.04
N TYR A 168 2.72 -6.86 -8.90
CA TYR A 168 1.44 -6.79 -8.20
C TYR A 168 1.51 -5.88 -6.98
N ILE A 169 0.38 -5.25 -6.65
CA ILE A 169 0.17 -4.53 -5.41
C ILE A 169 0.09 -5.58 -4.29
N GLU A 170 0.82 -5.34 -3.21
CA GLU A 170 0.86 -6.23 -2.05
C GLU A 170 -0.05 -5.73 -0.93
N GLY A 171 -0.39 -6.61 0.00
CA GLY A 171 -1.21 -6.27 1.18
C GLY A 171 -2.71 -6.41 0.95
N PHE A 172 -3.15 -6.70 -0.28
CA PHE A 172 -4.55 -6.89 -0.63
C PHE A 172 -4.86 -8.38 -0.85
N PRO A 173 -6.08 -8.85 -0.59
CA PRO A 173 -6.47 -10.24 -0.82
C PRO A 173 -6.49 -10.62 -2.31
N ILE A 174 -6.68 -9.62 -3.16
CA ILE A 174 -6.69 -9.75 -4.62
C ILE A 174 -5.35 -9.31 -5.21
N GLN A 175 -4.89 -10.04 -6.22
CA GLN A 175 -3.69 -9.69 -6.96
C GLN A 175 -4.04 -8.68 -8.05
N ILE A 176 -3.71 -7.42 -7.82
CA ILE A 176 -3.92 -6.34 -8.79
C ILE A 176 -2.55 -5.88 -9.28
N GLU A 177 -2.40 -5.70 -10.59
CA GLU A 177 -1.16 -5.19 -11.17
C GLU A 177 -0.96 -3.71 -10.83
N LYS A 178 0.28 -3.30 -10.55
CA LYS A 178 0.61 -1.92 -10.18
C LYS A 178 0.23 -0.90 -11.26
N ARG A 179 0.16 -1.30 -12.54
CA ARG A 179 -0.27 -0.42 -13.63
C ARG A 179 -1.66 0.18 -13.44
N TYR A 180 -2.54 -0.46 -12.67
CA TYR A 180 -3.86 0.12 -12.38
C TYR A 180 -3.73 1.42 -11.58
N LEU A 181 -2.71 1.57 -10.73
CA LEU A 181 -2.50 2.77 -9.93
C LEU A 181 -2.35 4.06 -10.75
N VAL A 182 -2.01 3.96 -12.04
CA VAL A 182 -1.96 5.08 -12.98
C VAL A 182 -3.26 5.89 -12.97
N SER A 183 -4.42 5.23 -12.90
CA SER A 183 -5.72 5.89 -13.04
C SER A 183 -6.04 6.86 -11.89
N PHE A 184 -5.34 6.76 -10.75
CA PHE A 184 -5.45 7.77 -9.68
C PHE A 184 -4.80 9.11 -10.05
N PHE A 185 -3.97 9.14 -11.09
CA PHE A 185 -3.25 10.32 -11.56
C PHE A 185 -3.74 10.84 -12.91
N THR A 186 -4.78 10.24 -13.49
CA THR A 186 -5.33 10.67 -14.79
C THR A 186 -6.78 11.10 -14.60
N ASP A 187 -7.51 11.33 -15.71
CA ASP A 187 -8.97 11.49 -15.72
C ASP A 187 -9.65 10.19 -16.18
N ASP A 188 -8.94 9.06 -16.15
CA ASP A 188 -9.49 7.77 -16.53
C ASP A 188 -10.49 7.29 -15.48
N TRP A 189 -11.42 6.45 -15.92
CA TRP A 189 -12.40 5.84 -15.02
C TRP A 189 -11.75 4.81 -14.12
N LEU A 190 -12.16 4.79 -12.85
CA LEU A 190 -11.75 3.72 -11.96
C LEU A 190 -12.45 2.41 -12.36
N SER A 191 -11.67 1.39 -12.62
CA SER A 191 -12.15 0.02 -12.88
C SER A 191 -12.54 -0.71 -11.60
N SER A 192 -13.11 -1.90 -11.73
CA SER A 192 -13.49 -2.75 -10.58
C SER A 192 -12.30 -3.12 -9.69
N GLU A 193 -11.10 -3.24 -10.26
CA GLU A 193 -9.86 -3.49 -9.52
C GLU A 193 -9.60 -2.38 -8.49
N HIS A 194 -9.71 -1.11 -8.91
CA HIS A 194 -9.53 0.03 -8.01
C HIS A 194 -10.55 0.02 -6.87
N LEU A 195 -11.83 -0.19 -7.20
CA LEU A 195 -12.93 -0.18 -6.24
C LEU A 195 -12.78 -1.31 -5.23
N ASN A 196 -12.26 -2.48 -5.64
CA ASN A 196 -11.94 -3.55 -4.70
C ASN A 196 -10.77 -3.18 -3.77
N LEU A 197 -9.74 -2.45 -4.22
CA LEU A 197 -8.70 -1.91 -3.34
C LEU A 197 -9.30 -0.96 -2.29
N LEU A 198 -10.14 -0.02 -2.72
CA LEU A 198 -10.78 0.97 -1.85
C LEU A 198 -11.71 0.32 -0.83
N LEU A 199 -12.43 -0.73 -1.21
CA LEU A 199 -13.29 -1.48 -0.30
C LEU A 199 -12.52 -2.30 0.71
N ASP A 200 -11.38 -2.89 0.33
CA ASP A 200 -10.51 -3.58 1.29
C ASP A 200 -9.84 -2.59 2.27
N LEU A 201 -9.51 -1.37 1.84
CA LEU A 201 -9.13 -0.29 2.76
C LEU A 201 -10.28 0.05 3.72
N MET A 202 -11.49 0.18 3.21
CA MET A 202 -12.69 0.46 4.03
C MET A 202 -13.01 -0.69 5.00
N GLN A 203 -12.81 -1.95 4.61
CA GLN A 203 -12.92 -3.12 5.50
C GLN A 203 -12.00 -2.99 6.71
N ARG A 204 -10.77 -2.50 6.52
CA ARG A 204 -9.85 -2.24 7.64
C ARG A 204 -10.32 -1.08 8.51
N LYS A 205 -10.77 0.02 7.91
CA LYS A 205 -11.31 1.17 8.67
C LYS A 205 -12.51 0.74 9.51
N VAL A 206 -13.44 -0.03 8.93
CA VAL A 206 -14.58 -0.65 9.63
C VAL A 206 -14.08 -1.57 10.75
N ALA A 207 -13.14 -2.48 10.48
CA ALA A 207 -12.59 -3.40 11.50
C ALA A 207 -11.90 -2.69 12.68
N CYS A 208 -11.34 -1.50 12.47
CA CYS A 208 -10.75 -0.67 13.51
C CYS A 208 -11.75 0.25 14.22
N SER A 209 -12.99 0.31 13.75
CA SER A 209 -14.04 1.18 14.29
C SER A 209 -14.97 0.45 15.27
N ASN A 210 -15.86 1.20 15.91
CA ASN A 210 -16.94 0.65 16.73
C ASN A 210 -18.08 0.02 15.91
N VAL A 211 -18.11 0.18 14.59
CA VAL A 211 -19.17 -0.38 13.73
C VAL A 211 -18.81 -1.75 13.13
N HIS A 212 -17.62 -2.29 13.42
CA HIS A 212 -17.16 -3.59 12.88
C HIS A 212 -18.13 -4.74 13.18
N ASP A 213 -18.79 -4.72 14.33
CA ASP A 213 -19.73 -5.76 14.73
C ASP A 213 -21.01 -5.71 13.88
N ILE A 214 -21.46 -4.53 13.45
CA ILE A 214 -22.74 -4.36 12.75
C ILE A 214 -22.63 -4.32 11.22
N VAL A 215 -21.47 -3.95 10.68
CA VAL A 215 -21.25 -3.82 9.23
C VAL A 215 -20.67 -5.10 8.63
N GLU A 216 -21.21 -5.51 7.48
CA GLU A 216 -20.64 -6.49 6.57
C GLU A 216 -20.27 -5.80 5.25
N LEU A 217 -19.04 -6.05 4.78
CA LEU A 217 -18.57 -5.58 3.48
C LEU A 217 -18.16 -6.80 2.66
N PRO A 218 -18.83 -7.13 1.55
CA PRO A 218 -18.52 -8.32 0.77
C PRO A 218 -17.08 -8.25 0.21
N SER A 219 -16.28 -9.31 0.40
CA SER A 219 -14.89 -9.38 -0.10
C SER A 219 -14.77 -9.26 -1.62
N GLU A 220 -15.81 -9.67 -2.35
CA GLU A 220 -15.92 -9.55 -3.81
C GLU A 220 -17.05 -8.57 -4.19
N SER A 221 -17.03 -7.36 -3.63
CA SER A 221 -18.13 -6.39 -3.80
C SER A 221 -18.50 -6.11 -5.25
N ALA A 222 -17.53 -6.03 -6.17
CA ALA A 222 -17.80 -5.86 -7.60
C ALA A 222 -18.67 -7.00 -8.19
N LEU A 223 -18.68 -8.19 -7.58
CA LEU A 223 -19.49 -9.34 -8.00
C LEU A 223 -20.80 -9.47 -7.20
N PHE A 224 -20.94 -8.81 -6.05
CA PHE A 224 -22.10 -8.97 -5.17
C PHE A 224 -23.40 -8.63 -5.89
N ILE A 225 -23.51 -7.42 -6.44
CA ILE A 225 -24.71 -6.98 -7.18
C ILE A 225 -24.91 -7.74 -8.50
N PRO A 226 -23.89 -7.96 -9.36
CA PRO A 226 -24.08 -8.78 -10.56
C PRO A 226 -24.58 -10.20 -10.27
N LYS A 227 -24.11 -10.84 -9.18
CA LYS A 227 -24.59 -12.16 -8.76
C LYS A 227 -26.02 -12.09 -8.23
N MET A 228 -26.38 -11.02 -7.52
CA MET A 228 -27.75 -10.77 -7.06
C MET A 228 -28.70 -10.57 -8.25
N LYS A 229 -28.35 -9.74 -9.24
CA LYS A 229 -29.11 -9.59 -10.50
C LYS A 229 -29.27 -10.94 -11.22
N GLN A 230 -28.19 -11.73 -11.29
CA GLN A 230 -28.24 -13.08 -11.88
C GLN A 230 -29.18 -14.03 -11.11
N ALA A 231 -29.24 -13.93 -9.78
CA ALA A 231 -30.15 -14.71 -8.96
C ALA A 231 -31.61 -14.26 -9.14
N TYR A 232 -31.85 -12.95 -9.17
CA TYR A 232 -33.15 -12.35 -9.43
C TYR A 232 -33.74 -12.79 -10.78
N GLN A 233 -32.91 -12.85 -11.83
CA GLN A 233 -33.32 -13.36 -13.14
C GLN A 233 -33.65 -14.87 -13.13
N ARG A 234 -33.25 -15.62 -12.10
CA ARG A 234 -33.43 -17.08 -11.99
C ARG A 234 -33.76 -17.50 -10.55
N PRO A 235 -34.90 -17.07 -9.97
CA PRO A 235 -35.19 -17.29 -8.54
C PRO A 235 -35.20 -18.77 -8.16
N SER A 236 -35.67 -19.66 -9.04
CA SER A 236 -35.68 -21.11 -8.82
C SER A 236 -34.28 -21.74 -8.65
N LYS A 237 -33.22 -21.04 -9.08
CA LYS A 237 -31.82 -21.48 -8.90
C LYS A 237 -31.14 -20.80 -7.73
N TYR A 238 -31.82 -19.91 -7.00
CA TYR A 238 -31.19 -19.15 -5.92
C TYR A 238 -30.68 -20.04 -4.78
N SER A 239 -31.36 -21.15 -4.47
CA SER A 239 -30.94 -22.11 -3.44
C SER A 239 -29.75 -23.01 -3.84
N THR A 240 -29.20 -22.85 -5.06
CA THR A 240 -28.07 -23.66 -5.52
C THR A 240 -26.75 -23.21 -4.88
N PRO A 241 -25.72 -24.09 -4.78
CA PRO A 241 -24.41 -23.73 -4.24
C PRO A 241 -23.75 -22.52 -4.90
N LYS A 242 -24.13 -22.19 -6.14
CA LYS A 242 -23.62 -21.05 -6.89
C LYS A 242 -23.87 -19.71 -6.20
N PHE A 243 -24.96 -19.59 -5.43
CA PHE A 243 -25.31 -18.37 -4.69
C PHE A 243 -25.13 -18.52 -3.17
N ARG A 244 -24.43 -19.57 -2.73
CA ARG A 244 -24.21 -19.86 -1.30
C ARG A 244 -23.61 -18.67 -0.55
N TRP A 245 -22.71 -17.93 -1.19
CA TRP A 245 -22.10 -16.74 -0.60
C TRP A 245 -23.12 -15.61 -0.34
N LEU A 246 -24.07 -15.37 -1.26
CA LEU A 246 -25.16 -14.41 -1.03
C LEU A 246 -26.04 -14.82 0.15
N HIS A 247 -26.35 -16.13 0.26
CA HIS A 247 -27.08 -16.68 1.40
C HIS A 247 -26.32 -16.52 2.72
N GLN A 248 -24.99 -16.66 2.72
CA GLN A 248 -24.19 -16.46 3.93
C GLN A 248 -24.25 -15.01 4.42
N ILE A 249 -24.16 -14.04 3.51
CA ILE A 249 -24.34 -12.62 3.86
C ILE A 249 -25.74 -12.39 4.41
N ALA A 250 -26.78 -12.87 3.71
CA ALA A 250 -28.16 -12.73 4.17
C ALA A 250 -28.38 -13.36 5.54
N THR A 251 -27.82 -14.55 5.78
CA THR A 251 -27.96 -15.27 7.06
C THR A 251 -27.35 -14.49 8.21
N LYS A 252 -26.18 -13.87 8.02
CA LYS A 252 -25.58 -12.99 9.04
C LYS A 252 -26.52 -11.83 9.40
N LEU A 253 -27.20 -11.27 8.41
CA LEU A 253 -28.16 -10.19 8.64
C LEU A 253 -29.44 -10.67 9.33
N THR A 254 -30.03 -11.78 8.89
CA THR A 254 -31.29 -12.29 9.44
C THR A 254 -31.15 -12.82 10.86
N VAL A 255 -29.98 -13.36 11.21
CA VAL A 255 -29.64 -13.76 12.59
C VAL A 255 -29.35 -12.55 13.49
N GLY A 256 -29.11 -11.38 12.90
CA GLY A 256 -28.77 -10.15 13.61
C GLY A 256 -27.30 -10.07 14.04
N ASP A 257 -26.43 -10.94 13.49
CA ASP A 257 -24.97 -10.81 13.64
C ASP A 257 -24.47 -9.53 12.96
N LYS A 258 -25.16 -9.12 11.90
CA LYS A 258 -24.92 -7.90 11.13
C LYS A 258 -26.25 -7.17 10.95
N SER A 259 -26.20 -5.85 10.83
CA SER A 259 -27.39 -5.06 10.49
C SER A 259 -27.21 -4.16 9.26
N LEU A 260 -25.98 -4.05 8.78
CA LEU A 260 -25.63 -3.23 7.61
C LEU A 260 -24.83 -4.07 6.60
N VAL A 261 -25.16 -3.95 5.31
CA VAL A 261 -24.29 -4.37 4.21
C VAL A 261 -23.98 -3.19 3.33
N GLY A 262 -22.70 -2.86 3.18
CA GLY A 262 -22.23 -1.82 2.26
C GLY A 262 -21.54 -2.42 1.03
N THR A 263 -21.79 -1.86 -0.15
CA THR A 263 -21.15 -2.28 -1.40
C THR A 263 -21.04 -1.12 -2.38
N LEU A 264 -20.13 -1.22 -3.34
CA LEU A 264 -20.10 -0.38 -4.53
C LEU A 264 -20.62 -1.20 -5.71
N THR A 265 -21.32 -0.56 -6.64
CA THR A 265 -21.83 -1.25 -7.82
C THR A 265 -21.70 -0.41 -9.07
N ASN A 266 -21.44 -1.10 -10.18
CA ASN A 266 -21.32 -0.49 -11.48
C ASN A 266 -22.66 -0.63 -12.23
N VAL A 267 -23.34 0.50 -12.41
CA VAL A 267 -24.58 0.63 -13.16
C VAL A 267 -24.22 0.83 -14.63
N ASN A 268 -24.86 0.05 -15.51
CA ASN A 268 -24.67 0.10 -16.98
C ASN A 268 -23.23 -0.10 -17.48
N GLY A 269 -22.32 -0.62 -16.66
CA GLY A 269 -20.92 -0.82 -17.02
C GLY A 269 -20.10 0.48 -17.09
N ASN A 270 -20.69 1.61 -16.69
CA ASN A 270 -20.11 2.92 -16.93
C ASN A 270 -20.25 3.93 -15.76
N HIS A 271 -20.92 3.56 -14.67
CA HIS A 271 -21.16 4.48 -13.56
C HIS A 271 -21.10 3.76 -12.22
N TRP A 272 -20.34 4.28 -11.26
CA TRP A 272 -20.23 3.69 -9.93
C TRP A 272 -21.16 4.40 -8.95
N VAL A 273 -21.93 3.61 -8.20
CA VAL A 273 -22.82 4.08 -7.14
C VAL A 273 -22.58 3.32 -5.84
N ALA A 274 -22.92 3.94 -4.72
CA ALA A 274 -22.89 3.33 -3.40
C ALA A 274 -24.25 2.73 -3.05
N VAL A 275 -24.25 1.54 -2.44
CA VAL A 275 -25.47 0.90 -1.93
C VAL A 275 -25.23 0.42 -0.50
N VAL A 276 -26.15 0.76 0.39
CA VAL A 276 -26.19 0.21 1.75
C VAL A 276 -27.56 -0.41 2.02
N ILE A 277 -27.59 -1.64 2.52
CA ILE A 277 -28.80 -2.30 3.00
C ILE A 277 -28.78 -2.24 4.53
N ASP A 278 -29.76 -1.57 5.12
CA ASP A 278 -29.94 -1.44 6.57
C ASP A 278 -31.17 -2.22 7.03
N THR A 279 -30.94 -3.31 7.75
CA THR A 279 -32.01 -4.19 8.24
C THR A 279 -32.66 -3.69 9.52
N THR A 280 -32.04 -2.74 10.22
CA THR A 280 -32.63 -2.08 11.40
C THR A 280 -33.67 -1.08 10.95
N GLN A 281 -33.32 -0.33 9.91
CA GLN A 281 -34.20 0.66 9.33
C GLN A 281 -35.14 0.06 8.29
N GLU A 282 -34.91 -1.17 7.80
CA GLU A 282 -35.62 -1.75 6.65
C GLU A 282 -35.55 -0.83 5.43
N ALA A 283 -34.35 -0.33 5.15
CA ALA A 283 -34.07 0.64 4.11
C ALA A 283 -32.88 0.23 3.23
N ILE A 284 -32.95 0.60 1.95
CA ILE A 284 -31.89 0.51 0.96
C ILE A 284 -31.46 1.94 0.65
N PHE A 285 -30.26 2.32 1.05
CA PHE A 285 -29.68 3.62 0.76
C PHE A 285 -28.90 3.56 -0.55
N HIS A 286 -29.16 4.51 -1.45
CA HIS A 286 -28.53 4.62 -2.77
C HIS A 286 -27.81 5.97 -2.92
N GLY A 287 -26.50 5.92 -3.15
CA GLY A 287 -25.67 7.11 -3.37
C GLY A 287 -25.22 7.22 -4.82
N ASP A 288 -25.83 8.12 -5.57
CA ASP A 288 -25.45 8.47 -6.94
C ASP A 288 -24.99 9.92 -7.04
N SER A 289 -23.72 10.11 -7.36
CA SER A 289 -23.11 11.44 -7.48
C SER A 289 -23.64 12.26 -8.67
N MET A 290 -24.30 11.65 -9.66
CA MET A 290 -25.01 12.35 -10.73
C MET A 290 -26.46 12.68 -10.38
N GLY A 291 -26.93 12.28 -9.18
CA GLY A 291 -28.28 12.59 -8.70
C GLY A 291 -29.39 11.82 -9.41
N HIS A 292 -29.08 10.72 -10.10
CA HIS A 292 -30.12 9.85 -10.65
C HIS A 292 -30.74 9.00 -9.55
N THR A 293 -32.01 8.66 -9.74
CA THR A 293 -32.67 7.63 -8.95
C THR A 293 -32.05 6.27 -9.24
N ILE A 294 -32.23 5.33 -8.32
CA ILE A 294 -31.78 3.94 -8.52
C ILE A 294 -32.32 3.36 -9.83
N GLU A 295 -31.48 2.60 -10.54
CA GLU A 295 -31.89 1.91 -11.77
C GLU A 295 -32.98 0.87 -11.46
N ASP A 296 -34.09 0.85 -12.22
CA ASP A 296 -35.22 -0.08 -12.04
C ASP A 296 -34.80 -1.55 -11.86
N GLU A 297 -33.85 -2.06 -12.65
CA GLU A 297 -33.41 -3.46 -12.54
C GLU A 297 -32.63 -3.69 -11.23
N LEU A 298 -31.77 -2.73 -10.85
CA LEU A 298 -31.03 -2.78 -9.59
C LEU A 298 -31.97 -2.73 -8.40
N GLU A 299 -32.94 -1.81 -8.40
CA GLU A 299 -33.96 -1.69 -7.37
C GLU A 299 -34.76 -3.00 -7.23
N LYS A 300 -35.29 -3.53 -8.34
CA LYS A 300 -36.07 -4.78 -8.32
C LYS A 300 -35.26 -5.97 -7.80
N ALA A 301 -33.98 -6.06 -8.16
CA ALA A 301 -33.11 -7.12 -7.68
C ALA A 301 -32.83 -7.00 -6.17
N LEU A 302 -32.58 -5.78 -5.67
CA LEU A 302 -32.38 -5.52 -4.24
C LEU A 302 -33.67 -5.78 -3.44
N GLN A 303 -34.80 -5.26 -3.91
CA GLN A 303 -36.12 -5.49 -3.31
C GLN A 303 -36.48 -6.97 -3.24
N TRP A 304 -36.26 -7.71 -4.33
CA TRP A 304 -36.46 -9.16 -4.35
C TRP A 304 -35.56 -9.85 -3.33
N TRP A 305 -34.27 -9.50 -3.29
CA TRP A 305 -33.32 -10.12 -2.37
C TRP A 305 -33.67 -9.83 -0.91
N THR A 306 -34.03 -8.58 -0.56
CA THR A 306 -34.49 -8.26 0.80
C THR A 306 -35.80 -8.96 1.14
N TYR A 307 -36.76 -9.00 0.21
CA TYR A 307 -38.03 -9.69 0.46
C TYR A 307 -37.83 -11.21 0.67
N GLU A 308 -36.95 -11.84 -0.10
CA GLU A 308 -36.65 -13.27 0.00
C GLU A 308 -36.10 -13.67 1.38
N HIS A 309 -35.29 -12.82 2.01
CA HIS A 309 -34.65 -13.14 3.31
C HIS A 309 -35.37 -12.58 4.53
N PHE A 310 -36.06 -11.46 4.39
CA PHE A 310 -36.69 -10.76 5.52
C PHE A 310 -38.22 -10.81 5.48
N GLY A 311 -38.83 -11.19 4.35
CA GLY A 311 -40.28 -11.23 4.16
C GLY A 311 -40.94 -9.85 4.09
N VAL A 312 -40.14 -8.79 3.97
CA VAL A 312 -40.60 -7.39 3.90
C VAL A 312 -39.85 -6.65 2.78
N SER A 313 -40.56 -5.74 2.11
CA SER A 313 -39.96 -4.83 1.14
C SER A 313 -39.33 -3.65 1.88
N PHE A 314 -38.07 -3.40 1.60
CA PHE A 314 -37.34 -2.29 2.23
C PHE A 314 -37.71 -1.00 1.51
N ARG A 315 -37.70 0.15 2.19
CA ARG A 315 -37.84 1.44 1.50
C ARG A 315 -36.54 1.80 0.80
N VAL A 316 -36.60 2.46 -0.35
CA VAL A 316 -35.40 3.00 -1.01
C VAL A 316 -35.26 4.46 -0.61
N GLU A 317 -34.07 4.85 -0.16
CA GLU A 317 -33.75 6.21 0.25
C GLU A 317 -32.46 6.68 -0.41
N ASP A 318 -32.35 8.00 -0.60
CA ASP A 318 -31.12 8.61 -1.10
C ASP A 318 -30.06 8.67 -0.01
N MET A 319 -28.82 8.37 -0.39
CA MET A 319 -27.64 8.49 0.46
C MET A 319 -26.97 9.85 0.23
N ALA A 320 -26.48 10.48 1.30
CA ALA A 320 -25.68 11.69 1.18
C ALA A 320 -24.43 11.41 0.34
N ILE A 321 -24.23 12.19 -0.73
CA ILE A 321 -23.11 12.09 -1.66
C ILE A 321 -22.86 13.45 -2.29
N THR A 322 -21.59 13.78 -2.53
CA THR A 322 -21.22 14.99 -3.26
C THR A 322 -21.62 14.87 -4.73
N ALA A 323 -22.25 15.91 -5.25
CA ALA A 323 -22.61 16.00 -6.66
C ALA A 323 -21.36 16.06 -7.54
N GLN A 324 -21.31 15.16 -8.54
CA GLN A 324 -20.26 15.10 -9.54
C GLN A 324 -20.50 16.15 -10.63
N ASN A 325 -19.42 16.78 -11.09
CA ASN A 325 -19.44 17.76 -12.19
C ASN A 325 -18.58 17.34 -13.39
N ASP A 326 -18.06 16.11 -13.40
CA ASP A 326 -17.34 15.48 -14.49
C ASP A 326 -17.88 14.09 -14.82
N SER A 327 -17.18 13.33 -15.66
CA SER A 327 -17.60 12.00 -16.11
C SER A 327 -16.86 10.83 -15.46
N TYR A 328 -15.85 11.05 -14.61
CA TYR A 328 -14.90 9.99 -14.21
C TYR A 328 -14.72 9.78 -12.70
N LEU A 329 -15.18 10.71 -11.86
CA LEU A 329 -15.06 10.63 -10.40
C LEU A 329 -16.09 9.77 -9.68
N CYS A 330 -17.10 9.25 -10.37
CA CYS A 330 -18.19 8.47 -9.76
C CYS A 330 -17.68 7.38 -8.80
N GLY A 331 -16.57 6.70 -9.13
CA GLY A 331 -15.97 5.67 -8.26
C GLY A 331 -15.43 6.22 -6.92
N ILE A 332 -14.75 7.37 -6.94
CA ILE A 332 -14.22 8.01 -5.72
C ILE A 332 -15.35 8.58 -4.87
N LEU A 333 -16.33 9.23 -5.50
CA LEU A 333 -17.47 9.83 -4.81
C LEU A 333 -18.38 8.76 -4.19
N ALA A 334 -18.63 7.65 -4.90
CA ALA A 334 -19.36 6.52 -4.36
C ALA A 334 -18.62 5.89 -3.16
N TRP A 335 -17.30 5.73 -3.25
CA TRP A 335 -16.50 5.26 -2.11
C TRP A 335 -16.57 6.21 -0.91
N GLY A 336 -16.43 7.53 -1.14
CA GLY A 336 -16.54 8.55 -0.09
C GLY A 336 -17.92 8.59 0.58
N ALA A 337 -19.00 8.47 -0.20
CA ALA A 337 -20.36 8.38 0.33
C ALA A 337 -20.56 7.13 1.18
N LEU A 338 -20.05 5.99 0.72
CA LEU A 338 -20.11 4.73 1.46
C LEU A 338 -19.32 4.81 2.77
N GLU A 339 -18.14 5.41 2.73
CA GLU A 339 -17.31 5.64 3.92
C GLU A 339 -18.00 6.59 4.91
N HIS A 340 -18.55 7.71 4.42
CA HIS A 340 -19.34 8.65 5.21
C HIS A 340 -20.50 7.96 5.92
N PHE A 341 -21.28 7.16 5.18
CA PHE A 341 -22.45 6.48 5.72
C PHE A 341 -22.07 5.48 6.83
N LEU A 342 -21.03 4.68 6.61
CA LEU A 342 -20.65 3.62 7.54
C LEU A 342 -19.88 4.12 8.75
N LEU A 343 -19.03 5.12 8.59
CA LEU A 343 -18.15 5.62 9.66
C LEU A 343 -18.66 6.91 10.32
N GLY A 344 -19.65 7.58 9.72
CA GLY A 344 -20.22 8.83 10.21
C GLY A 344 -19.27 10.03 10.10
N ASP A 345 -18.27 9.96 9.23
CA ASP A 345 -17.29 11.02 9.04
C ASP A 345 -17.71 11.96 7.90
N PRO A 346 -18.09 13.23 8.18
CA PRO A 346 -18.49 14.18 7.16
C PRO A 346 -17.35 14.57 6.20
N GLU A 347 -16.08 14.44 6.59
CA GLU A 347 -14.95 14.78 5.70
C GLU A 347 -14.85 13.82 4.50
N CYS A 348 -15.42 12.62 4.61
CA CYS A 348 -15.48 11.61 3.55
C CYS A 348 -16.41 11.97 2.39
N LEU A 349 -17.32 12.93 2.54
CA LEU A 349 -18.14 13.42 1.43
C LEU A 349 -17.32 14.24 0.43
N MET A 350 -16.13 14.72 0.81
CA MET A 350 -15.23 15.47 -0.08
C MET A 350 -15.82 16.80 -0.59
N GLU A 351 -16.83 17.35 0.09
CA GLU A 351 -17.46 18.62 -0.28
C GLU A 351 -16.42 19.76 -0.29
N GLY A 352 -16.34 20.49 -1.41
CA GLY A 352 -15.43 21.62 -1.57
C GLY A 352 -13.94 21.26 -1.71
N ARG A 353 -13.60 19.96 -1.76
CA ARG A 353 -12.23 19.50 -2.04
C ARG A 353 -11.93 19.52 -3.53
N GLN A 354 -10.65 19.66 -3.88
CA GLN A 354 -10.22 19.36 -5.25
C GLN A 354 -10.22 17.85 -5.44
N MET A 355 -10.90 17.38 -6.47
CA MET A 355 -11.12 15.94 -6.65
C MET A 355 -9.84 15.19 -7.01
N ASP A 356 -8.91 15.86 -7.70
CA ASP A 356 -7.57 15.34 -7.92
C ASP A 356 -6.83 15.09 -6.58
N ASP A 357 -7.08 15.86 -5.51
CA ASP A 357 -6.54 15.55 -4.18
C ASP A 357 -7.16 14.27 -3.61
N CYS A 358 -8.46 14.09 -3.78
CA CYS A 358 -9.15 12.89 -3.30
C CYS A 358 -8.63 11.62 -3.98
N ARG A 359 -8.31 11.68 -5.27
CA ARG A 359 -7.66 10.55 -5.98
C ARG A 359 -6.25 10.28 -5.44
N LEU A 360 -5.48 11.34 -5.16
CA LEU A 360 -4.14 11.20 -4.58
C LEU A 360 -4.18 10.62 -3.17
N ASP A 361 -5.10 11.08 -2.32
CA ASP A 361 -5.26 10.52 -0.97
C ASP A 361 -5.61 9.03 -1.04
N ALA A 362 -6.53 8.64 -1.93
CA ALA A 362 -6.87 7.24 -2.17
C ALA A 362 -5.64 6.42 -2.62
N PHE A 363 -4.83 6.96 -3.55
CA PHE A 363 -3.57 6.35 -3.95
C PHE A 363 -2.61 6.19 -2.77
N LEU A 364 -2.46 7.23 -1.93
CA LEU A 364 -1.57 7.21 -0.77
C LEU A 364 -1.99 6.14 0.24
N GLU A 365 -3.28 5.97 0.50
CA GLU A 365 -3.79 4.89 1.37
C GLU A 365 -3.46 3.50 0.79
N VAL A 366 -3.62 3.32 -0.53
CA VAL A 366 -3.24 2.07 -1.20
C VAL A 366 -1.74 1.80 -1.07
N MET A 367 -0.92 2.82 -1.26
CA MET A 367 0.54 2.71 -1.18
C MET A 367 1.05 2.47 0.24
N GLU A 368 0.45 3.10 1.25
CA GLU A 368 0.79 2.84 2.65
C GLU A 368 0.58 1.35 2.96
N ARG A 369 -0.58 0.81 2.58
CA ARG A 369 -0.88 -0.61 2.74
C ARG A 369 0.08 -1.52 1.97
N HIS A 370 0.44 -1.15 0.75
CA HIS A 370 1.42 -1.89 -0.04
C HIS A 370 2.76 -2.00 0.67
N ASN A 371 3.25 -0.87 1.22
CA ASN A 371 4.55 -0.80 1.86
C ASN A 371 4.58 -1.52 3.22
N ASP A 372 3.50 -1.43 4.00
CA ASP A 372 3.36 -2.19 5.25
C ASP A 372 3.61 -3.68 5.00
N GLN A 373 2.91 -4.27 4.03
CA GLN A 373 3.04 -5.69 3.73
C GLN A 373 4.38 -6.06 3.08
N ALA A 374 4.90 -5.21 2.19
CA ALA A 374 6.19 -5.46 1.55
C ALA A 374 7.34 -5.46 2.58
N SER A 375 7.26 -4.59 3.59
CA SER A 375 8.26 -4.51 4.66
C SER A 375 8.25 -5.75 5.56
N ASP A 376 7.06 -6.30 5.86
CA ASP A 376 6.92 -7.52 6.66
C ASP A 376 7.54 -8.74 5.97
N LYS A 377 7.42 -8.85 4.64
CA LYS A 377 8.05 -9.95 3.87
C LYS A 377 9.56 -9.90 3.90
N ILE A 378 10.14 -8.70 3.75
CA ILE A 378 11.61 -8.52 3.80
C ILE A 378 12.15 -9.01 5.15
N HIS A 379 11.44 -8.73 6.24
CA HIS A 379 11.84 -9.18 7.57
C HIS A 379 11.77 -10.71 7.72
N ILE A 380 10.72 -11.35 7.18
CA ILE A 380 10.57 -12.82 7.22
C ILE A 380 11.66 -13.50 6.39
N ASP A 381 11.97 -12.97 5.21
CA ASP A 381 13.00 -13.54 4.34
C ASP A 381 14.40 -13.40 4.95
N GLU A 382 14.70 -12.26 5.60
CA GLU A 382 15.97 -12.07 6.32
C GLU A 382 16.11 -13.01 7.54
N GLU A 383 15.01 -13.25 8.27
CA GLU A 383 14.99 -14.22 9.37
C GLU A 383 15.19 -15.66 8.86
N LEU A 384 14.52 -16.05 7.77
CA LEU A 384 14.70 -17.37 7.15
C LEU A 384 16.10 -17.56 6.55
N LEU A 385 16.69 -16.51 5.98
CA LEU A 385 18.08 -16.55 5.52
C LEU A 385 19.05 -16.68 6.70
N THR A 386 18.87 -15.91 7.77
CA THR A 386 19.76 -15.96 8.94
C THR A 386 19.66 -17.29 9.69
N ASP A 387 18.50 -17.96 9.71
CA ASP A 387 18.34 -19.27 10.33
C ASP A 387 18.94 -20.41 9.47
N LYS A 388 18.83 -20.31 8.14
CA LYS A 388 19.54 -21.22 7.22
C LYS A 388 21.07 -21.13 7.35
N PHE A 389 21.62 -19.94 7.54
CA PHE A 389 23.06 -19.75 7.77
C PHE A 389 23.52 -20.29 9.13
N LYS A 390 22.67 -20.29 10.16
CA LYS A 390 23.01 -20.89 11.47
C LYS A 390 23.07 -22.41 11.44
N PHE A 391 22.29 -23.06 10.57
CA PHE A 391 22.31 -24.53 10.44
C PHE A 391 23.54 -25.07 9.70
N GLN A 392 24.30 -24.22 8.99
CA GLN A 392 25.53 -24.63 8.30
C GLN A 392 26.84 -24.44 9.10
N CYS A 393 26.78 -23.89 10.31
CA CYS A 393 27.93 -23.81 11.21
C CYS A 393 27.79 -24.76 12.39
N LYS A 394 27.69 -26.07 12.13
CA LYS A 394 28.08 -27.10 13.10
C LYS A 394 29.49 -27.57 12.77
N PRO A 395 30.46 -27.48 13.71
CA PRO A 395 31.77 -28.08 13.49
C PRO A 395 31.62 -29.60 13.37
N GLU A 396 32.13 -30.15 12.28
CA GLU A 396 32.28 -31.59 12.07
C GLU A 396 33.08 -32.17 13.23
N ALA A 397 32.43 -33.00 14.04
CA ALA A 397 33.11 -33.88 14.96
C ALA A 397 33.33 -35.20 14.22
N ASP A 398 34.59 -35.61 14.17
CA ASP A 398 35.06 -36.86 13.61
C ASP A 398 34.21 -38.04 14.08
N THR A 399 33.67 -38.83 13.15
CA THR A 399 33.29 -40.21 13.46
C THR A 399 33.48 -41.12 12.25
N SER A 400 34.35 -42.09 12.47
CA SER A 400 34.77 -43.18 11.61
C SER A 400 33.66 -44.18 11.27
N SER A 401 33.73 -44.69 10.03
CA SER A 401 33.42 -46.05 9.56
C SER A 401 32.16 -46.78 10.08
N ASN A 402 31.23 -47.08 9.17
CA ASN A 402 30.90 -48.47 8.84
C ASN A 402 30.08 -48.63 7.54
N THR A 403 30.27 -49.81 6.97
CA THR A 403 29.98 -50.26 5.60
C THR A 403 28.62 -50.95 5.46
N TYR A 404 28.11 -50.96 4.21
CA TYR A 404 27.11 -51.87 3.59
C TYR A 404 25.67 -51.94 4.16
N SER A 405 24.66 -51.65 3.33
CA SER A 405 23.95 -52.66 2.53
C SER A 405 22.80 -52.06 1.70
N SER A 406 22.63 -52.63 0.52
CA SER A 406 21.62 -52.43 -0.51
C SER A 406 20.17 -52.61 -0.03
N ASP A 407 19.20 -51.88 -0.60
CA ASP A 407 18.22 -52.45 -1.56
C ASP A 407 17.01 -51.54 -1.88
N SER A 408 16.65 -51.62 -3.17
CA SER A 408 15.31 -51.59 -3.79
C SER A 408 14.41 -50.35 -3.72
N GLU A 409 14.15 -49.86 -4.93
CA GLU A 409 13.03 -49.04 -5.37
C GLU A 409 11.66 -49.68 -5.06
N SER A 410 10.67 -48.86 -4.72
CA SER A 410 9.26 -49.23 -4.81
C SER A 410 8.39 -47.98 -5.01
N SER A 411 7.75 -47.96 -6.17
CA SER A 411 6.80 -46.98 -6.67
C SER A 411 5.46 -47.06 -5.92
N PHE A 412 4.97 -45.94 -5.39
CA PHE A 412 3.62 -45.86 -4.80
C PHE A 412 2.66 -45.13 -5.74
N HIS A 413 1.74 -45.89 -6.30
CA HIS A 413 0.55 -45.43 -7.01
C HIS A 413 -0.63 -45.42 -6.02
N PHE A 414 -1.26 -44.27 -5.78
CA PHE A 414 -2.49 -44.17 -5.00
C PHE A 414 -3.70 -44.33 -5.93
N GLN A 415 -4.42 -45.44 -5.78
CA GLN A 415 -5.78 -45.63 -6.30
C GLN A 415 -6.79 -45.04 -5.32
N THR A 416 -7.76 -44.30 -5.85
CA THR A 416 -8.93 -43.77 -5.16
C THR A 416 -10.03 -44.85 -5.09
N ASN A 417 -10.43 -45.24 -3.88
CA ASN A 417 -11.60 -46.09 -3.68
C ASN A 417 -12.88 -45.23 -3.62
N ASN A 418 -13.72 -45.41 -4.63
CA ASN A 418 -15.17 -45.32 -4.46
C ASN A 418 -15.62 -46.56 -3.68
N ASP A 419 -16.47 -46.39 -2.68
CA ASP A 419 -17.52 -47.37 -2.47
C ASP A 419 -18.76 -46.76 -1.83
N SER A 420 -19.88 -47.14 -2.44
CA SER A 420 -21.23 -46.82 -2.05
C SER A 420 -21.72 -47.94 -1.14
N THR A 421 -22.42 -47.62 -0.05
CA THR A 421 -23.42 -48.53 0.50
C THR A 421 -24.64 -47.77 0.98
N SER A 422 -25.77 -48.26 0.49
CA SER A 422 -27.14 -48.01 0.91
C SER A 422 -27.38 -48.56 2.32
N ASP A 423 -28.31 -48.00 3.08
CA ASP A 423 -29.72 -48.43 3.08
C ASP A 423 -30.49 -47.97 4.33
N SER A 424 -31.75 -47.61 4.09
CA SER A 424 -32.97 -47.88 4.88
C SER A 424 -33.31 -47.15 6.19
N ASN A 425 -34.47 -46.48 6.11
CA ASN A 425 -35.63 -46.47 7.03
C ASN A 425 -35.44 -45.83 8.44
N ASP A 426 -36.41 -45.20 9.11
CA ASP A 426 -37.85 -44.98 8.91
C ASP A 426 -38.30 -43.87 9.90
N VAL A 427 -39.44 -43.22 9.60
CA VAL A 427 -40.47 -42.66 10.52
C VAL A 427 -40.06 -41.88 11.78
N SER A 428 -40.45 -40.59 11.85
CA SER A 428 -41.45 -40.13 12.84
C SER A 428 -41.84 -38.65 12.68
N ASP A 429 -43.16 -38.45 12.68
CA ASP A 429 -43.87 -37.18 12.82
C ASP A 429 -43.42 -36.36 14.03
N SER A 430 -43.33 -35.04 13.84
CA SER A 430 -43.65 -34.09 14.90
C SER A 430 -44.08 -32.75 14.32
N ASP A 431 -45.39 -32.60 14.16
CA ASP A 431 -46.08 -31.33 14.33
C ASP A 431 -45.76 -30.76 15.71
N ASN A 432 -45.20 -29.54 15.81
CA ASN A 432 -45.84 -28.44 16.55
C ASN A 432 -45.03 -27.12 16.55
N CYS A 433 -45.83 -26.04 16.53
CA CYS A 433 -45.64 -24.82 17.31
C CYS A 433 -44.65 -23.75 16.82
N CYS A 434 -45.18 -22.78 16.07
CA CYS A 434 -45.00 -21.34 16.36
C CYS A 434 -46.13 -20.51 15.73
N LYS A 435 -47.31 -20.50 16.36
CA LYS A 435 -48.32 -19.45 16.15
C LYS A 435 -47.93 -18.25 17.01
N ARG A 436 -47.41 -17.18 16.41
CA ARG A 436 -47.30 -15.87 17.09
C ARG A 436 -48.56 -15.06 16.83
N HIS A 437 -49.15 -14.58 17.92
CA HIS A 437 -50.26 -13.65 17.95
C HIS A 437 -49.93 -12.37 17.17
N ARG A 438 -50.69 -12.12 16.10
CA ARG A 438 -50.76 -10.84 15.39
C ARG A 438 -51.79 -9.98 16.13
N LEU A 439 -51.34 -8.92 16.80
CA LEU A 439 -52.21 -7.87 17.30
C LEU A 439 -52.61 -7.00 16.11
N GLU A 440 -53.92 -7.01 15.80
CA GLU A 440 -54.54 -6.08 14.87
C GLU A 440 -54.49 -4.67 15.45
N ILE A 441 -53.74 -3.77 14.79
CA ILE A 441 -53.88 -2.33 14.97
C ILE A 441 -54.64 -1.82 13.75
N THR A 442 -55.85 -1.35 14.00
CA THR A 442 -56.73 -0.66 13.06
C THR A 442 -56.13 0.69 12.62
N PRO A 443 -56.15 1.04 11.33
CA PRO A 443 -55.63 2.32 10.86
C PRO A 443 -56.68 3.43 11.00
N VAL A 444 -56.25 4.56 11.57
CA VAL A 444 -56.98 5.84 11.60
C VAL A 444 -56.77 6.55 10.26
N PRO A 445 -57.82 7.08 9.61
CA PRO A 445 -57.68 7.73 8.31
C PRO A 445 -57.14 9.17 8.47
N ALA A 446 -55.97 9.44 7.89
CA ALA A 446 -55.44 10.79 7.76
C ALA A 446 -56.08 11.49 6.56
N GLN A 447 -56.64 12.67 6.85
CA GLN A 447 -57.34 13.54 5.91
C GLN A 447 -56.39 14.16 4.90
N THR A 448 -56.74 14.02 3.63
CA THR A 448 -56.21 14.74 2.48
C THR A 448 -56.46 16.23 2.62
N GLN A 449 -55.41 17.05 2.69
CA GLN A 449 -55.50 18.49 2.43
C GLN A 449 -54.69 18.82 1.17
N SER A 450 -55.44 19.11 0.12
CA SER A 450 -55.03 19.75 -1.12
C SER A 450 -54.62 21.20 -0.87
N ILE A 451 -53.42 21.59 -1.32
CA ILE A 451 -53.02 23.00 -1.49
C ILE A 451 -52.41 23.14 -2.89
N PRO A 452 -52.70 24.24 -3.62
CA PRO A 452 -52.66 24.29 -5.07
C PRO A 452 -51.34 24.81 -5.65
N ASP A 453 -51.15 24.49 -6.93
CA ASP A 453 -50.15 25.04 -7.85
C ASP A 453 -50.06 26.58 -7.80
N PRO A 454 -48.86 27.12 -8.06
CA PRO A 454 -48.74 28.37 -8.78
C PRO A 454 -47.99 28.18 -10.10
N SER A 455 -48.78 28.28 -11.16
CA SER A 455 -48.51 28.97 -12.43
C SER A 455 -47.13 29.63 -12.61
N THR A 456 -46.44 29.17 -13.65
CA THR A 456 -45.96 29.98 -14.79
C THR A 456 -45.77 31.48 -14.58
N SER A 457 -44.50 31.92 -14.52
CA SER A 457 -44.11 33.25 -14.98
C SER A 457 -42.73 33.23 -15.64
N SER A 458 -42.76 33.37 -16.96
CA SER A 458 -41.70 33.84 -17.84
C SER A 458 -41.07 35.14 -17.32
N VAL A 459 -39.74 35.16 -17.16
CA VAL A 459 -38.98 36.41 -16.99
C VAL A 459 -37.85 36.47 -17.99
N SER A 460 -37.92 37.55 -18.75
CA SER A 460 -37.06 38.04 -19.81
C SER A 460 -35.61 38.31 -19.41
N ASN A 461 -34.71 37.99 -20.34
CA ASN A 461 -33.32 38.40 -20.42
C ASN A 461 -33.12 39.91 -20.18
N LEU A 462 -32.29 40.26 -19.21
CA LEU A 462 -31.74 41.61 -19.03
C LEU A 462 -30.22 41.52 -18.88
N SER A 463 -29.52 41.98 -19.92
CA SER A 463 -28.07 42.12 -19.99
C SER A 463 -27.59 43.19 -19.01
N SER A 464 -26.79 42.81 -18.01
CA SER A 464 -26.08 43.77 -17.15
C SER A 464 -24.66 44.01 -17.67
N SER A 465 -24.46 45.18 -18.29
CA SER A 465 -23.14 45.71 -18.63
C SER A 465 -22.38 46.08 -17.36
N LYS A 466 -21.27 45.40 -17.08
CA LYS A 466 -20.37 45.73 -15.95
C LYS A 466 -19.70 47.11 -16.17
N PRO A 467 -19.60 47.97 -15.14
CA PRO A 467 -18.94 49.26 -15.27
C PRO A 467 -17.42 49.10 -15.31
N LYS A 468 -16.76 49.75 -16.28
CA LYS A 468 -15.30 49.83 -16.38
C LYS A 468 -14.73 50.53 -15.14
N LYS A 469 -14.02 49.79 -14.29
CA LYS A 469 -13.25 50.35 -13.17
C LYS A 469 -12.10 51.19 -13.71
N ARG A 470 -12.14 52.51 -13.46
CA ARG A 470 -11.00 53.43 -13.66
C ARG A 470 -9.94 53.11 -12.61
N THR A 471 -8.79 52.60 -13.04
CA THR A 471 -7.57 52.49 -12.23
C THR A 471 -7.00 53.89 -11.99
N LEU A 472 -7.24 54.43 -10.79
CA LEU A 472 -6.56 55.63 -10.31
C LEU A 472 -5.09 55.27 -10.03
N LEU A 473 -4.19 55.67 -10.94
CA LEU A 473 -2.74 55.63 -10.71
C LEU A 473 -2.41 56.51 -9.49
N SER A 474 -1.58 56.01 -8.57
CA SER A 474 -1.19 56.74 -7.37
C SER A 474 -0.46 58.04 -7.74
N THR A 475 -0.65 59.07 -6.91
CA THR A 475 -0.05 60.41 -7.05
C THR A 475 1.47 60.37 -7.22
N THR A 476 2.13 59.36 -6.64
CA THR A 476 3.57 59.11 -6.76
C THR A 476 3.99 58.70 -8.18
N ARG A 477 3.18 57.90 -8.87
CA ARG A 477 3.48 57.45 -10.24
C ARG A 477 3.29 58.58 -11.26
N ARG A 478 2.31 59.47 -11.04
CA ARG A 478 2.14 60.71 -11.82
C ARG A 478 3.29 61.71 -11.63
N ALA A 479 3.94 61.72 -10.47
CA ALA A 479 5.08 62.59 -10.21
C ALA A 479 6.36 62.10 -10.92
N LEU A 480 6.57 60.78 -10.99
CA LEU A 480 7.71 60.16 -11.66
C LEU A 480 7.63 60.27 -13.20
N GLU A 481 6.43 60.16 -13.79
CA GLU A 481 6.25 60.30 -15.24
C GLU A 481 6.46 61.74 -15.76
N ARG A 482 6.48 62.76 -14.88
CA ARG A 482 6.77 64.16 -15.27
C ARG A 482 8.26 64.51 -15.28
N LEU A 483 9.14 63.59 -14.89
CA LEU A 483 10.59 63.79 -14.93
C LEU A 483 11.17 63.20 -16.21
N SER A 484 10.88 63.84 -17.35
CA SER A 484 11.61 63.60 -18.61
C SER A 484 13.02 64.22 -18.55
N PRO A 485 14.01 63.65 -19.26
CA PRO A 485 15.43 63.92 -19.01
C PRO A 485 15.89 65.21 -19.71
N THR A 486 15.57 66.37 -19.14
CA THR A 486 16.30 67.60 -19.46
C THR A 486 17.46 67.75 -18.49
N LYS A 487 18.66 67.51 -19.00
CA LYS A 487 19.95 67.79 -18.36
C LYS A 487 19.91 69.20 -17.76
N HIS A 488 19.97 69.35 -16.43
CA HIS A 488 20.65 70.45 -15.75
C HIS A 488 20.70 70.22 -14.22
N ASN A 489 21.88 70.50 -13.66
CA ASN A 489 22.28 70.60 -12.26
C ASN A 489 21.14 70.75 -11.21
N ALA A 490 20.63 69.64 -10.70
CA ALA A 490 19.81 69.63 -9.50
C ALA A 490 20.71 69.50 -8.26
N SER A 491 20.88 70.58 -7.50
CA SER A 491 21.46 70.57 -6.16
C SER A 491 20.35 70.41 -5.11
N GLY A 492 20.27 69.23 -4.50
CA GLY A 492 19.32 68.94 -3.42
C GLY A 492 19.54 67.54 -2.86
N ILE A 493 18.85 67.21 -1.76
CA ILE A 493 18.97 65.95 -0.99
C ILE A 493 18.81 64.67 -1.83
N LEU A 494 18.27 64.79 -3.04
CA LEU A 494 18.16 63.75 -4.04
C LEU A 494 19.51 63.32 -4.67
N LYS A 495 20.61 64.06 -4.45
CA LYS A 495 21.96 63.63 -4.88
C LYS A 495 22.47 62.37 -4.16
N PHE A 496 21.88 62.01 -3.03
CA PHE A 496 22.28 60.82 -2.27
C PHE A 496 21.51 59.55 -2.69
N PHE A 497 20.50 59.67 -3.55
CA PHE A 497 19.79 58.52 -4.10
C PHE A 497 20.39 58.17 -5.45
N GLN A 498 21.48 57.40 -5.41
CA GLN A 498 22.00 56.75 -6.60
C GLN A 498 20.89 55.83 -7.15
N PRO A 499 20.52 55.93 -8.43
CA PRO A 499 19.50 55.07 -9.01
C PRO A 499 19.94 53.62 -8.85
N CYS A 500 19.18 52.88 -8.04
CA CYS A 500 19.36 51.45 -7.83
C CYS A 500 19.33 50.75 -9.19
N THR A 501 20.35 49.98 -9.49
CA THR A 501 20.40 49.20 -10.72
C THR A 501 19.28 48.15 -10.68
N LEU A 502 18.77 47.74 -11.86
CA LEU A 502 17.73 46.71 -11.95
C LEU A 502 18.17 45.41 -11.24
N GLU A 503 19.47 45.13 -11.29
CA GLU A 503 20.09 43.97 -10.66
C GLU A 503 20.09 44.07 -9.13
N GLU A 504 20.45 45.22 -8.56
CA GLU A 504 20.34 45.46 -7.11
C GLU A 504 18.88 45.40 -6.63
N GLN A 505 17.92 45.85 -7.44
CA GLN A 505 16.50 45.72 -7.14
C GLN A 505 16.06 44.25 -7.09
N HIS A 506 16.49 43.44 -8.06
CA HIS A 506 16.22 42.00 -8.07
C HIS A 506 16.87 41.29 -6.87
N GLN A 507 18.12 41.63 -6.53
CA GLN A 507 18.80 41.08 -5.35
C GLN A 507 18.07 41.46 -4.05
N HIS A 508 17.58 42.69 -3.93
CA HIS A 508 16.80 43.10 -2.76
C HIS A 508 15.47 42.33 -2.66
N ILE A 509 14.76 42.14 -3.78
CA ILE A 509 13.51 41.36 -3.79
C ILE A 509 13.79 39.91 -3.41
N ALA A 510 14.85 39.30 -3.96
CA ALA A 510 15.26 37.93 -3.62
C ALA A 510 15.56 37.78 -2.12
N LYS A 511 16.33 38.71 -1.55
CA LYS A 511 16.69 38.71 -0.12
C LYS A 511 15.46 38.89 0.78
N ASN A 512 14.50 39.74 0.39
CA ASN A 512 13.25 39.90 1.13
C ASN A 512 12.38 38.64 1.07
N ASN A 513 12.28 37.99 -0.10
CA ASN A 513 11.52 36.76 -0.25
C ASN A 513 12.14 35.62 0.57
N GLU A 514 13.47 35.54 0.63
CA GLU A 514 14.19 34.57 1.47
C GLU A 514 13.93 34.81 2.97
N ALA A 515 13.95 36.08 3.42
CA ALA A 515 13.64 36.43 4.80
C ALA A 515 12.20 36.07 5.19
N VAL A 516 11.22 36.32 4.31
CA VAL A 516 9.82 35.95 4.53
C VAL A 516 9.66 34.43 4.59
N LYS A 517 10.35 33.69 3.71
CA LYS A 517 10.34 32.22 3.73
C LYS A 517 10.90 31.67 5.05
N LEU A 518 12.03 32.21 5.52
CA LEU A 518 12.64 31.81 6.79
C LEU A 518 11.71 32.09 7.99
N GLU A 519 10.99 33.22 7.97
CA GLU A 519 10.01 33.54 9.02
C GLU A 519 8.81 32.58 9.02
N GLN A 520 8.30 32.23 7.83
CA GLN A 520 7.21 31.25 7.68
C GLN A 520 7.64 29.85 8.15
N ASP A 521 8.84 29.41 7.81
CA ASP A 521 9.38 28.12 8.24
C ASP A 521 9.56 28.07 9.78
N ASN A 522 10.03 29.16 10.37
CA ASN A 522 10.10 29.30 11.82
C ASN A 522 8.72 29.25 12.49
N GLN A 523 7.71 29.90 11.90
CA GLN A 523 6.33 29.83 12.39
C GLN A 523 5.78 28.40 12.30
N ARG A 524 5.97 27.70 11.17
CA ARG A 524 5.57 26.29 10.98
C ARG A 524 6.24 25.35 11.98
N PHE A 525 7.52 25.54 12.24
CA PHE A 525 8.25 24.75 13.24
C PHE A 525 7.72 25.00 14.65
N SER A 526 7.35 26.24 14.97
CA SER A 526 6.77 26.59 16.27
C SER A 526 5.37 26.00 16.50
N THR A 527 4.53 25.97 15.46
CA THR A 527 3.18 25.40 15.53
C THR A 527 3.24 23.88 15.59
N GLY A 528 4.10 23.24 14.78
CA GLY A 528 4.34 21.79 14.83
C GLY A 528 4.76 21.30 16.22
N LYS A 529 5.67 22.01 16.90
CA LYS A 529 6.07 21.70 18.28
C LYS A 529 4.90 21.77 19.27
N LYS A 530 4.00 22.75 19.12
CA LYS A 530 2.80 22.86 19.97
C LYS A 530 1.83 21.71 19.75
N THR A 531 1.63 21.29 18.49
CA THR A 531 0.75 20.16 18.13
C THR A 531 1.30 18.84 18.69
N ILE A 532 2.59 18.56 18.53
CA ILE A 532 3.23 17.35 19.09
C ILE A 532 3.10 17.31 20.62
N LYS A 533 3.25 18.45 21.30
CA LYS A 533 3.08 18.54 22.76
C LYS A 533 1.63 18.25 23.18
N ARG A 534 0.63 18.73 22.42
CA ARG A 534 -0.79 18.41 22.66
C ARG A 534 -1.09 16.93 22.45
N MET A 535 -0.62 16.34 21.36
CA MET A 535 -0.81 14.90 21.10
C MET A 535 -0.20 14.03 22.21
N LYS A 536 1.04 14.33 22.63
CA LYS A 536 1.68 13.61 23.75
C LYS A 536 0.87 13.71 25.04
N ALA A 537 0.33 14.89 25.36
CA ALA A 537 -0.52 15.07 26.54
C ALA A 537 -1.85 14.29 26.45
N THR A 538 -2.48 14.24 25.27
CA THR A 538 -3.70 13.45 25.02
C THR A 538 -3.44 11.95 25.17
N THR A 539 -2.34 11.45 24.59
CA THR A 539 -1.94 10.04 24.72
C THR A 539 -1.64 9.65 26.16
N GLU A 540 -0.95 10.51 26.92
CA GLU A 540 -0.68 10.30 28.35
C GLU A 540 -1.99 10.24 29.16
N LYS A 541 -2.93 11.13 28.88
CA LYS A 541 -4.28 11.15 29.49
C LYS A 541 -5.05 9.85 29.21
N GLY A 542 -5.00 9.36 27.97
CA GLY A 542 -5.62 8.08 27.59
C GLY A 542 -5.01 6.89 28.36
N ARG A 543 -3.68 6.87 28.52
CA ARG A 543 -2.98 5.83 29.31
C ARG A 543 -3.40 5.84 30.78
N LEU A 544 -3.59 7.01 31.38
CA LEU A 544 -4.05 7.14 32.77
C LEU A 544 -5.49 6.63 32.92
N GLN A 545 -6.38 6.98 32.01
CA GLN A 545 -7.77 6.48 32.01
C GLN A 545 -7.84 4.96 31.82
N ALA A 546 -7.01 4.38 30.96
CA ALA A 546 -6.93 2.94 30.78
C ALA A 546 -6.47 2.22 32.06
N ARG A 547 -5.46 2.76 32.76
CA ARG A 547 -5.01 2.25 34.07
C ARG A 547 -6.12 2.32 35.11
N GLU A 548 -6.88 3.42 35.16
CA GLU A 548 -8.01 3.57 36.07
C GLU A 548 -9.12 2.55 35.80
N ARG A 549 -9.50 2.34 34.52
CA ARG A 549 -10.48 1.32 34.12
C ARG A 549 -10.02 -0.09 34.55
N GLN A 550 -8.74 -0.40 34.38
CA GLN A 550 -8.18 -1.68 34.79
C GLN A 550 -8.21 -1.86 36.31
N GLN A 551 -7.87 -0.82 37.08
CA GLN A 551 -7.96 -0.84 38.54
C GLN A 551 -9.40 -1.04 39.02
N ARG A 552 -10.38 -0.31 38.44
CA ARG A 552 -11.81 -0.49 38.75
C ARG A 552 -12.31 -1.90 38.43
N LYS A 553 -11.90 -2.47 37.30
CA LYS A 553 -12.25 -3.85 36.93
C LYS A 553 -11.68 -4.87 37.93
N GLN A 554 -10.42 -4.72 38.31
CA GLN A 554 -9.79 -5.58 39.32
C GLN A 554 -10.44 -5.43 40.69
N GLN A 555 -10.86 -4.22 41.07
CA GLN A 555 -11.56 -3.97 42.33
C GLN A 555 -12.95 -4.63 42.34
N LYS A 556 -13.75 -4.44 41.30
CA LYS A 556 -15.04 -5.13 41.14
C LYS A 556 -14.89 -6.66 41.18
N GLN A 557 -13.85 -7.20 40.52
CA GLN A 557 -13.59 -8.63 40.57
C GLN A 557 -13.21 -9.11 41.98
N LYS A 558 -12.41 -8.34 42.73
CA LYS A 558 -12.11 -8.64 44.13
C LYS A 558 -13.36 -8.58 45.00
N GLU A 559 -14.23 -7.60 44.81
CA GLU A 559 -15.51 -7.48 45.53
C GLU A 559 -16.43 -8.66 45.25
N MET A 560 -16.55 -9.11 43.99
CA MET A 560 -17.27 -10.33 43.64
C MET A 560 -16.64 -11.60 44.22
N GLU A 561 -15.30 -11.71 44.23
CA GLU A 561 -14.59 -12.83 44.86
C GLU A 561 -14.79 -12.85 46.39
N ILE A 562 -14.95 -11.68 47.03
CA ILE A 562 -15.27 -11.58 48.46
C ILE A 562 -16.73 -11.96 48.72
N ALA A 563 -17.66 -11.44 47.91
CA ALA A 563 -19.09 -11.74 48.03
C ALA A 563 -19.40 -13.23 47.82
N SER A 564 -18.65 -13.91 46.95
CA SER A 564 -18.78 -15.35 46.69
C SER A 564 -18.04 -16.25 47.69
N GLY A 565 -17.35 -15.68 48.70
CA GLY A 565 -16.58 -16.44 49.69
C GLY A 565 -15.27 -17.05 49.16
N ILE A 566 -14.90 -16.80 47.89
CA ILE A 566 -13.66 -17.28 47.28
C ILE A 566 -12.44 -16.55 47.87
N ARG A 567 -12.60 -15.29 48.26
CA ARG A 567 -11.54 -14.45 48.83
C ARG A 567 -12.00 -13.88 50.17
N SER A 568 -11.14 -13.91 51.19
CA SER A 568 -11.45 -13.29 52.47
C SER A 568 -11.47 -11.76 52.36
N PRO A 569 -12.14 -11.03 53.28
CA PRO A 569 -12.11 -9.56 53.33
C PRO A 569 -10.69 -8.97 53.39
N GLY A 570 -9.72 -9.73 53.92
CA GLY A 570 -8.30 -9.38 53.93
C GLY A 570 -7.55 -9.63 52.62
N GLY A 571 -8.25 -10.00 51.54
CA GLY A 571 -7.68 -10.12 50.19
C GLY A 571 -6.96 -11.43 49.88
N ARG A 572 -6.87 -12.39 50.83
CA ARG A 572 -6.31 -13.73 50.56
C ARG A 572 -7.36 -14.62 49.90
N LYS A 573 -7.05 -15.19 48.73
CA LYS A 573 -7.87 -16.24 48.11
C LYS A 573 -7.84 -17.45 49.04
N GLN A 574 -9.00 -17.91 49.50
CA GLN A 574 -9.09 -19.14 50.25
C GLN A 574 -9.02 -20.29 49.25
N LYS A 575 -8.06 -21.18 49.44
CA LYS A 575 -7.97 -22.41 48.66
C LYS A 575 -9.04 -23.34 49.21
N ILE A 576 -10.22 -23.34 48.59
CA ILE A 576 -11.29 -24.28 48.93
C ILE A 576 -10.79 -25.67 48.52
N ILE A 577 -10.21 -26.39 49.47
CA ILE A 577 -9.96 -27.82 49.34
C ILE A 577 -11.30 -28.48 49.63
N GLN A 578 -12.09 -28.73 48.58
CA GLN A 578 -13.27 -29.60 48.69
C GLN A 578 -12.75 -31.01 48.96
N LEU A 579 -12.74 -31.42 50.23
CA LEU A 579 -12.70 -32.83 50.62
C LEU A 579 -14.07 -33.41 50.26
N ASN A 580 -14.16 -33.98 49.06
CA ASN A 580 -15.31 -34.76 48.64
C ASN A 580 -15.20 -36.14 49.31
N ASP A 581 -15.83 -36.30 50.48
CA ASP A 581 -16.08 -37.60 51.08
C ASP A 581 -17.23 -38.30 50.34
N ASN A 582 -16.92 -38.91 49.20
CA ASN A 582 -17.76 -39.91 48.57
C ASN A 582 -17.08 -41.28 48.66
N SER A 583 -17.25 -41.91 49.82
CA SER A 583 -17.00 -43.33 50.02
C SER A 583 -18.13 -44.15 49.38
N ASN A 584 -17.85 -44.84 48.27
CA ASN A 584 -18.38 -46.18 48.02
C ASN A 584 -17.67 -46.90 46.85
N LYS A 585 -16.74 -47.78 47.24
CA LYS A 585 -16.42 -49.10 46.67
C LYS A 585 -16.84 -49.41 45.21
N LYS A 586 -15.86 -49.71 44.36
CA LYS A 586 -15.45 -51.09 44.03
C LYS A 586 -14.27 -51.09 43.05
N ALA A 587 -13.24 -51.83 43.42
CA ALA A 587 -12.10 -52.14 42.58
C ALA A 587 -12.54 -52.95 41.35
N LYS A 588 -12.26 -52.43 40.17
CA LYS A 588 -11.89 -53.22 39.00
C LYS A 588 -10.61 -52.62 38.45
N LEU A 589 -9.56 -53.45 38.43
CA LEU A 589 -8.38 -53.19 37.62
C LEU A 589 -8.85 -53.05 36.17
N ASP A 590 -8.69 -51.88 35.59
CA ASP A 590 -8.78 -51.68 34.15
C ASP A 590 -7.38 -51.36 33.62
N VAL A 591 -6.80 -52.33 32.94
CA VAL A 591 -5.47 -52.28 32.32
C VAL A 591 -5.49 -51.46 31.01
N ALA A 592 -6.63 -50.85 30.65
CA ALA A 592 -6.79 -50.11 29.40
C ALA A 592 -6.29 -48.64 29.42
N GLU A 593 -6.01 -48.04 30.58
CA GLU A 593 -5.67 -46.59 30.63
C GLU A 593 -4.21 -46.23 30.26
N LEU A 594 -3.33 -47.23 30.05
CA LEU A 594 -1.94 -46.98 29.63
C LEU A 594 -1.78 -46.75 28.11
N SER A 595 -2.86 -46.77 27.33
CA SER A 595 -2.81 -46.60 25.86
C SER A 595 -3.28 -45.26 25.32
N CYS A 596 -3.72 -44.31 26.17
CA CYS A 596 -4.26 -43.02 25.70
C CYS A 596 -3.15 -41.96 25.46
N PRO A 597 -2.88 -41.54 24.20
CA PRO A 597 -1.80 -40.59 23.88
C PRO A 597 -2.02 -39.16 24.42
N LYS A 598 -3.24 -38.86 24.91
CA LYS A 598 -3.64 -37.51 25.37
C LYS A 598 -3.00 -37.09 26.70
N CYS A 599 -2.53 -38.02 27.53
CA CYS A 599 -1.94 -37.68 28.83
C CYS A 599 -0.48 -37.22 28.72
N GLN A 600 0.26 -37.65 27.70
CA GLN A 600 1.66 -37.25 27.51
C GLN A 600 1.81 -35.80 27.02
N LEU A 601 0.82 -35.26 26.28
CA LEU A 601 0.85 -33.87 25.80
C LEU A 601 0.63 -32.84 26.91
N LYS A 602 -0.23 -33.12 27.90
CA LYS A 602 -0.48 -32.20 29.02
C LYS A 602 0.73 -32.06 29.95
N SER A 603 1.51 -33.12 30.12
CA SER A 603 2.77 -33.08 30.88
C SER A 603 3.80 -32.18 30.20
N LYS A 604 4.00 -32.35 28.87
CA LYS A 604 4.95 -31.53 28.09
C LYS A 604 4.60 -30.04 28.09
N PHE A 605 3.32 -29.69 27.94
CA PHE A 605 2.88 -28.28 28.01
C PHE A 605 3.08 -27.65 29.41
N GLN A 606 3.00 -28.43 30.49
CA GLN A 606 3.24 -27.92 31.84
C GLN A 606 4.73 -27.72 32.14
N GLU A 607 5.62 -28.49 31.53
CA GLU A 607 7.07 -28.29 31.63
C GLU A 607 7.55 -27.10 30.79
N GLU A 608 7.03 -26.90 29.58
CA GLU A 608 7.40 -25.77 28.71
C GLU A 608 6.97 -24.40 29.26
N HIS A 609 5.91 -24.34 30.07
CA HIS A 609 5.41 -23.07 30.64
C HIS A 609 5.85 -22.79 32.09
N ARG A 610 6.72 -23.61 32.68
CA ARG A 610 7.29 -23.33 34.01
C ARG A 610 8.32 -22.21 33.92
N LYS A 611 7.93 -20.99 34.30
CA LYS A 611 8.85 -19.86 34.45
C LYS A 611 9.95 -20.19 35.46
N PRO A 612 11.24 -20.11 35.10
CA PRO A 612 12.33 -20.43 36.00
C PRO A 612 12.30 -19.47 37.21
N HIS A 613 12.00 -20.02 38.39
CA HIS A 613 12.09 -19.31 39.66
C HIS A 613 13.56 -19.25 40.08
N GLY A 614 14.27 -18.21 39.60
CA GLY A 614 15.64 -17.92 39.98
C GLY A 614 15.82 -16.43 40.31
N HIS A 615 16.47 -16.15 41.43
CA HIS A 615 16.85 -14.82 41.90
C HIS A 615 17.52 -13.97 40.79
N LYS A 616 17.10 -12.71 40.62
CA LYS A 616 17.66 -11.77 39.63
C LYS A 616 19.18 -11.60 39.84
N LYS A 617 19.98 -12.13 38.92
CA LYS A 617 21.44 -11.89 38.88
C LYS A 617 21.70 -10.38 38.71
N LYS A 618 22.55 -9.81 39.58
CA LYS A 618 23.03 -8.43 39.49
C LYS A 618 23.91 -8.27 38.23
N LYS A 619 23.55 -7.30 37.38
CA LYS A 619 24.31 -6.71 36.25
C LYS A 619 25.25 -7.67 35.50
N THR A 620 24.72 -8.31 34.47
CA THR A 620 25.54 -8.75 33.33
C THR A 620 26.08 -7.52 32.58
N LEU A 621 27.32 -7.61 32.09
CA LEU A 621 27.90 -6.59 31.21
C LEU A 621 26.95 -6.39 30.02
N ARG A 622 26.55 -5.14 29.76
CA ARG A 622 25.75 -4.79 28.58
C ARG A 622 26.63 -5.06 27.35
N ASN A 623 26.21 -5.99 26.51
CA ASN A 623 26.80 -6.16 25.18
C ASN A 623 26.77 -4.81 24.46
N ALA A 624 27.90 -4.39 23.91
CA ALA A 624 27.97 -3.18 23.10
C ALA A 624 26.99 -3.32 21.93
N LYS A 625 26.03 -2.39 21.85
CA LYS A 625 25.06 -2.36 20.75
C LYS A 625 25.78 -1.77 19.54
N TYR A 626 26.35 -2.62 18.70
CA TYR A 626 26.93 -2.20 17.44
C TYR A 626 25.80 -1.78 16.51
N THR A 627 25.69 -0.47 16.30
CA THR A 627 24.82 0.06 15.24
C THR A 627 25.58 -0.16 13.93
N ASN A 628 24.97 -0.83 12.96
CA ASN A 628 25.61 -1.09 11.68
C ASN A 628 25.74 0.22 10.90
N TRP A 629 26.83 0.95 11.13
CA TRP A 629 27.15 2.20 10.44
C TRP A 629 27.37 2.01 8.93
N GLN A 630 27.48 0.78 8.43
CA GLN A 630 27.64 0.47 7.02
C GLN A 630 26.30 0.39 6.26
N ALA A 631 25.17 0.60 6.93
CA ALA A 631 23.89 0.64 6.24
C ALA A 631 23.85 1.81 5.24
N PRO A 632 23.68 1.58 3.93
CA PRO A 632 23.79 2.62 2.90
C PRO A 632 22.85 3.82 3.12
N PHE A 633 21.71 3.61 3.77
CA PHE A 633 20.75 4.69 4.07
C PHE A 633 21.26 5.68 5.12
N LEU A 634 22.11 5.26 6.08
CA LEU A 634 22.66 6.15 7.11
C LEU A 634 23.73 7.10 6.54
N PHE A 635 24.49 6.64 5.54
CA PHE A 635 25.51 7.45 4.87
C PHE A 635 24.91 8.62 4.11
N ASN A 636 23.78 8.44 3.43
CA ASN A 636 23.11 9.55 2.73
C ASN A 636 22.73 10.68 3.69
N HIS A 637 22.19 10.34 4.87
CA HIS A 637 21.87 11.35 5.88
C HIS A 637 23.13 12.04 6.41
N ILE A 638 24.24 11.31 6.58
CA ILE A 638 25.53 11.86 7.01
C ILE A 638 26.12 12.78 5.95
N ASP A 639 26.08 12.41 4.67
CA ASP A 639 26.61 13.21 3.56
C ASP A 639 25.77 14.47 3.34
N ASP A 640 24.44 14.36 3.38
CA ASP A 640 23.52 15.51 3.35
C ASP A 640 23.80 16.47 4.51
N ALA A 641 24.03 15.93 5.71
CA ALA A 641 24.35 16.74 6.88
C ALA A 641 25.75 17.36 6.77
N ALA A 642 26.74 16.62 6.23
CA ALA A 642 28.11 17.08 6.06
C ALA A 642 28.23 18.23 5.06
N GLY A 643 27.40 18.21 4.00
CA GLY A 643 27.28 19.31 3.03
C GLY A 643 26.75 20.61 3.63
N ILE A 644 26.00 20.54 4.73
CA ILE A 644 25.39 21.71 5.38
C ILE A 644 26.25 22.26 6.53
N VAL A 645 26.96 21.40 7.26
CA VAL A 645 27.71 21.79 8.49
C VAL A 645 29.23 21.62 8.37
N SER A 646 29.74 21.61 7.14
CA SER A 646 31.18 21.62 6.81
C SER A 646 31.99 20.51 7.49
N PHE A 647 31.62 19.24 7.25
CA PHE A 647 32.28 18.02 7.75
C PHE A 647 32.63 17.98 9.27
N SER A 648 32.05 18.89 10.06
CA SER A 648 32.23 18.90 11.51
C SER A 648 31.44 17.76 12.13
N ALA A 649 32.11 16.79 12.75
CA ALA A 649 31.45 15.64 13.37
C ALA A 649 30.36 16.07 14.37
N THR A 650 30.62 17.12 15.16
CA THR A 650 29.63 17.68 16.10
C THR A 650 28.47 18.34 15.36
N GLY A 651 28.75 19.05 14.26
CA GLY A 651 27.72 19.67 13.42
C GLY A 651 26.81 18.62 12.77
N ILE A 652 27.40 17.56 12.22
CA ILE A 652 26.69 16.45 11.57
C ILE A 652 25.78 15.77 12.59
N VAL A 653 26.30 15.41 13.78
CA VAL A 653 25.51 14.75 14.84
C VAL A 653 24.35 15.64 15.31
N LYS A 654 24.57 16.95 15.48
CA LYS A 654 23.50 17.88 15.87
C LYS A 654 22.43 18.02 14.80
N LEU A 655 22.82 18.14 13.54
CA LEU A 655 21.89 18.26 12.41
C LEU A 655 21.09 16.97 12.18
N LEU A 656 21.76 15.82 12.26
CA LEU A 656 21.14 14.49 12.16
C LEU A 656 20.13 14.25 13.28
N ARG A 657 20.46 14.60 14.52
CA ARG A 657 19.52 14.53 15.65
C ARG A 657 18.35 15.49 15.52
N ALA A 658 18.58 16.67 14.96
CA ALA A 658 17.53 17.66 14.73
C ALA A 658 16.55 17.20 13.63
N ARG A 659 17.03 16.55 12.58
CA ARG A 659 16.22 16.06 11.45
C ARG A 659 15.59 14.69 11.70
N HIS A 660 16.28 13.78 12.38
CA HIS A 660 15.87 12.39 12.58
C HIS A 660 16.15 11.91 14.01
N ASP A 661 15.45 12.51 14.99
CA ASP A 661 15.66 12.26 16.42
C ASP A 661 15.60 10.78 16.80
N LYS A 662 14.62 10.03 16.30
CA LYS A 662 14.44 8.60 16.60
C LYS A 662 15.59 7.71 16.10
N LEU A 663 16.21 8.06 14.97
CA LEU A 663 17.29 7.28 14.37
C LEU A 663 18.65 7.59 15.01
N PHE A 664 18.85 8.82 15.46
CA PHE A 664 20.14 9.33 15.92
C PHE A 664 20.17 9.80 17.39
N ASP A 665 19.12 9.54 18.18
CA ASP A 665 19.05 9.81 19.63
C ASP A 665 20.33 9.31 20.33
N SER A 666 20.75 8.09 20.04
CA SER A 666 21.90 7.46 20.69
C SER A 666 23.29 7.98 20.28
N LEU A 667 23.40 8.90 19.29
CA LEU A 667 24.69 9.43 18.82
C LEU A 667 25.30 10.46 19.78
N SER A 668 26.14 10.05 20.74
CA SER A 668 26.81 11.03 21.62
C SER A 668 27.66 12.04 20.84
N GLU A 669 27.60 13.33 21.18
CA GLU A 669 28.44 14.40 20.58
C GLU A 669 29.96 14.20 20.80
N SER A 670 30.33 13.24 21.66
CA SER A 670 31.69 12.99 22.10
C SER A 670 32.25 11.66 21.59
N THR A 671 32.51 11.53 20.29
CA THR A 671 33.60 10.64 19.84
C THR A 671 34.90 11.42 20.02
N LYS A 672 35.37 11.53 21.28
CA LYS A 672 36.62 12.20 21.61
C LYS A 672 37.76 11.57 20.81
N ARG A 673 38.55 12.39 20.12
CA ARG A 673 39.97 12.07 19.90
C ARG A 673 40.58 11.86 21.29
N HIS A 674 40.93 10.62 21.59
CA HIS A 674 41.79 10.34 22.73
C HIS A 674 43.19 10.81 22.33
N ASP A 675 43.50 12.06 22.65
CA ASP A 675 44.88 12.54 22.58
C ASP A 675 45.72 11.84 23.66
N ASN A 676 46.80 11.26 23.15
CA ASN A 676 48.06 10.90 23.78
C ASN A 676 48.16 11.13 25.30
N ARG A 677 48.24 10.02 26.03
CA ARG A 677 49.29 9.79 27.03
C ARG A 677 49.44 8.28 27.31
N HIS A 678 50.61 7.78 26.95
CA HIS A 678 51.24 6.51 27.37
C HIS A 678 50.44 5.20 27.23
N SER A 679 50.49 4.60 26.03
CA SER A 679 50.64 3.15 25.93
C SER A 679 51.42 2.79 24.65
N LYS A 680 52.55 2.08 24.82
CA LYS A 680 53.37 1.52 23.74
C LYS A 680 52.70 0.25 23.18
N GLY A 681 51.52 0.41 22.61
CA GLY A 681 50.80 -0.68 21.94
C GLY A 681 50.04 -0.10 20.76
N GLY A 682 50.68 -0.08 19.59
CA GLY A 682 50.07 0.40 18.36
C GLY A 682 48.81 -0.42 18.06
N ARG A 683 47.63 0.19 18.20
CA ARG A 683 46.39 -0.39 17.71
C ARG A 683 46.33 -0.18 16.21
N GLN A 684 46.40 -1.28 15.48
CA GLN A 684 46.00 -1.37 14.08
C GLN A 684 44.56 -0.82 13.94
N GLY A 685 44.40 0.27 13.19
CA GLY A 685 43.09 0.85 12.91
C GLY A 685 42.20 -0.16 12.18
N VAL A 686 40.87 -0.02 12.28
CA VAL A 686 39.88 -0.95 11.67
C VAL A 686 40.13 -1.21 10.18
N LEU A 687 40.76 -0.26 9.47
CA LEU A 687 41.10 -0.36 8.05
C LEU A 687 42.49 -0.95 7.76
N SER A 688 43.29 -1.30 8.78
CA SER A 688 44.65 -1.82 8.60
C SER A 688 44.68 -3.19 7.90
N HIS A 689 43.59 -3.95 8.00
CA HIS A 689 43.42 -5.24 7.34
C HIS A 689 42.98 -5.10 5.86
N HIS A 690 42.70 -3.89 5.41
CA HIS A 690 42.20 -3.60 4.05
C HIS A 690 43.04 -2.50 3.37
N PRO A 691 44.32 -2.77 3.07
CA PRO A 691 45.23 -1.77 2.50
C PRO A 691 44.75 -1.23 1.14
N GLY A 692 44.00 -2.02 0.37
CA GLY A 692 43.37 -1.58 -0.88
C GLY A 692 42.32 -0.48 -0.68
N VAL A 693 41.49 -0.58 0.35
CA VAL A 693 40.46 0.42 0.69
C VAL A 693 41.12 1.71 1.17
N VAL A 694 42.15 1.59 2.02
CA VAL A 694 42.94 2.75 2.47
C VAL A 694 43.59 3.45 1.28
N LYS A 695 44.18 2.68 0.34
CA LYS A 695 44.78 3.24 -0.88
C LYS A 695 43.75 3.93 -1.78
N ALA A 696 42.55 3.36 -1.95
CA ALA A 696 41.48 3.94 -2.76
C ALA A 696 40.95 5.26 -2.17
N ILE A 697 40.68 5.29 -0.86
CA ILE A 697 40.26 6.50 -0.15
C ILE A 697 41.34 7.57 -0.22
N THR A 698 42.60 7.20 0.00
CA THR A 698 43.72 8.14 -0.04
C THR A 698 43.92 8.72 -1.44
N SER A 699 43.80 7.90 -2.49
CA SER A 699 43.91 8.33 -3.89
C SER A 699 42.76 9.26 -4.28
N ARG A 700 41.53 8.99 -3.81
CA ARG A 700 40.36 9.84 -4.07
C ARG A 700 40.46 11.19 -3.36
N LEU A 701 40.90 11.21 -2.10
CA LEU A 701 41.13 12.45 -1.35
C LEU A 701 42.27 13.28 -1.97
N GLN A 702 43.32 12.62 -2.45
CA GLN A 702 44.41 13.28 -3.16
C GLN A 702 43.93 13.89 -4.48
N ALA A 703 43.14 13.16 -5.27
CA ALA A 703 42.55 13.67 -6.51
C ALA A 703 41.65 14.91 -6.29
N ILE A 704 40.85 14.92 -5.22
CA ILE A 704 40.03 16.09 -4.84
C ILE A 704 40.92 17.29 -4.47
N ARG A 705 42.04 17.04 -3.79
CA ARG A 705 43.00 18.07 -3.39
C ARG A 705 43.76 18.65 -4.58
N ASP A 706 44.16 17.79 -5.52
CA ASP A 706 44.90 18.15 -6.73
C ASP A 706 44.02 18.87 -7.75
N ALA A 707 42.71 18.57 -7.77
CA ALA A 707 41.74 19.20 -8.65
C ALA A 707 41.50 20.70 -8.36
N LYS A 708 42.09 21.27 -7.30
CA LYS A 708 41.89 22.67 -6.86
C LYS A 708 40.41 23.10 -6.96
N ALA A 709 39.48 22.21 -6.64
CA ALA A 709 38.06 22.53 -6.67
C ALA A 709 37.84 23.71 -5.72
N PRO A 710 37.25 24.83 -6.18
CA PRO A 710 37.04 25.99 -5.33
C PRO A 710 36.14 25.56 -4.17
N VAL A 711 36.67 25.66 -2.95
CA VAL A 711 35.85 25.65 -1.75
C VAL A 711 35.15 26.99 -1.75
N GLU A 712 34.00 27.07 -2.41
CA GLU A 712 33.08 28.17 -2.17
C GLU A 712 32.72 28.12 -0.70
N SER A 713 33.10 29.18 0.01
CA SER A 713 32.80 29.37 1.41
C SER A 713 31.36 29.83 1.51
N CYS A 714 30.48 28.95 1.99
CA CYS A 714 29.23 29.32 2.63
C CYS A 714 29.41 29.27 4.15
#